data_AF-A0AA87ZW01-F1
#
_entry.id   AF-A0AA87ZW01-F1
#
_cell.length_a   1.000
_cell.length_b   1.000
_cell.length_c   1.000
_cell.angle_alpha   90.00
_cell.angle_beta   90.00
_cell.angle_gamma   90.00
#
_symmetry.space_group_name_H-M   'P 1'
#
loop_
_entity.id
_entity.type
_entity.pdbx_description
1 polymer ?
#
loop_
_entity_poly.entity_id
_entity_poly.type
_entity_poly.pdbx_seq_one_letter_code
_entity_poly.pdbx_strand_id
1 'polypeptide(L)'
;MPTTMASHHFLVYLLVTTLFSGVFALHFSIKRSAMYPFNCTNQLQICNASLYHANNGFTKEQVAYFYSVNTSQIKPITHNIQEDFLITVPCSCSSVHGITGYFYDTIYPVKRNDTFLDVSTRFYNGQAWNFEEELPAGLNFTMHLVCGCLESDSQIVVTYTVQDHDTVSDIANLLSAKFSNLVSLNGNLDGNPGFIQPGWVLYVPMEKNGIPSSNKGKKHKWEIILGILISVTVLSTGALVVVLLRRQRSQLKSVADPRAMSKVPSANKSKSFRKNYVCKENIEDVTVFESERPVVFNLEEISEATNDFDETNKVGEGGYGSVYFGVLGEQEVAIKKMRSNKSKEFFAELKVLCKIHHINVVELLGYACGDDYLYLVYEYIPNGSLSDHLHDSLLQGHQPLSWAARTQIALGAAKGIEYIHDHTKARYVHRDIKTSNILLDEGLKAKVADFGLAKLVGRANEDDLIATRLVGTPGYLPPESVKELQVTAKTDVFAFGVVLAELITGKRALIRDNREPSKMKSLITIIKNIFQDENPESALEAEIDGNLRGSYPIEDAFKMAEIAESCLSEDAVDRPEMSDVVVMLSQVAMSSIEWEASLGGNSQAEKFFTKLIEKEGDPESHDPVVYDNGVSYLFIQHNNVYFMAASRQNCNAASLLFFLHRVVDVFKHYFEELEEESLRDNFVVVYELLDEIMDFGYPQFTEAKILSEFIKTDAYRMEVTQRPPMAVTNAVSWRSEGIRYKKNEVFLDVVESVNILVNSNGQIVRSDVVGALKMRTYLSGMPECKLGLNDRVLLEAQGRATKGKAIDLEDIKFHQCVRLARFENDRTISFIPPDGAFDLMTYRLSTQVKPLVWVEVQVERHSKSRVEILVKARSQFKERSTATNVEIEVPVPYDATNPDVRTSMGSAVYAPENDALVWKIRSFPGGKEYMLRAEFRLPTITAEEGAPERKAPIRVKFEIPYFTVSGIQVRYLKIIEKSGYQALPWVRYITMAGEYELRLI
;
A
#
# COMPACT_ATOMS: atom_id res chain seq x y z
N MET A 1 -35.68 24.02 70.56
CA MET A 1 -34.51 24.57 71.26
C MET A 1 -33.25 23.94 70.68
N PRO A 2 -32.18 24.72 70.56
CA PRO A 2 -31.60 25.02 69.25
C PRO A 2 -30.11 24.65 69.14
N THR A 3 -29.64 24.48 67.90
CA THR A 3 -28.35 24.95 67.34
C THR A 3 -28.34 24.49 65.87
N THR A 4 -28.73 25.31 64.88
CA THR A 4 -27.84 26.19 64.07
C THR A 4 -26.56 25.48 63.62
N MET A 5 -26.16 25.42 62.36
CA MET A 5 -26.72 25.82 61.06
C MET A 5 -25.73 25.24 60.02
N ALA A 6 -26.23 24.81 58.87
CA ALA A 6 -25.56 24.88 57.57
C ALA A 6 -24.02 24.65 57.50
N SER A 7 -23.58 23.40 57.23
CA SER A 7 -22.31 23.15 56.51
C SER A 7 -22.09 21.68 56.08
N HIS A 8 -23.12 20.92 55.69
CA HIS A 8 -22.92 19.51 55.25
C HIS A 8 -23.48 19.15 53.88
N HIS A 9 -23.88 20.14 53.08
CA HIS A 9 -24.13 19.97 51.64
C HIS A 9 -22.94 20.35 50.73
N PHE A 10 -21.76 20.64 51.31
CA PHE A 10 -20.53 20.93 50.56
C PHE A 10 -19.46 19.84 50.63
N LEU A 11 -19.70 18.74 51.37
CA LEU A 11 -18.69 17.68 51.56
C LEU A 11 -19.04 16.34 50.88
N VAL A 12 -20.23 16.21 50.28
CA VAL A 12 -20.61 15.05 49.46
C VAL A 12 -20.50 15.35 47.96
N TYR A 13 -20.29 16.61 47.59
CA TYR A 13 -19.96 17.04 46.23
C TYR A 13 -18.43 17.13 45.98
N LEU A 14 -17.61 16.75 46.96
CA LEU A 14 -16.14 16.75 46.85
C LEU A 14 -15.52 15.34 46.80
N LEU A 15 -16.34 14.28 46.69
CA LEU A 15 -15.88 12.88 46.63
C LEU A 15 -16.42 12.11 45.41
N VAL A 16 -17.11 12.79 44.48
CA VAL A 16 -17.60 12.19 43.22
C VAL A 16 -17.17 12.99 41.98
N THR A 17 -16.35 14.03 42.13
CA THR A 17 -15.72 14.78 41.00
C THR A 17 -14.19 14.64 40.96
N THR A 18 -13.66 13.49 41.37
CA THR A 18 -12.23 13.13 41.23
C THR A 18 -12.01 11.86 40.41
N LEU A 19 -12.96 11.48 39.55
CA LEU A 19 -12.78 10.40 38.57
C LEU A 19 -13.06 10.79 37.11
N PHE A 20 -13.37 12.06 36.82
CA PHE A 20 -13.49 12.57 35.44
C PHE A 20 -13.05 14.05 35.36
N SER A 21 -11.73 14.28 35.48
CA SER A 21 -11.01 15.41 34.87
C SER A 21 -9.51 15.17 35.06
N GLY A 22 -8.92 14.41 34.13
CA GLY A 22 -7.50 14.07 34.10
C GLY A 22 -7.08 13.77 32.67
N VAL A 23 -7.46 14.65 31.74
CA VAL A 23 -6.90 14.69 30.39
C VAL A 23 -5.57 15.46 30.51
N PHE A 24 -4.51 14.85 29.97
CA PHE A 24 -3.13 15.33 29.85
C PHE A 24 -2.29 15.45 31.13
N ALA A 25 -1.62 14.35 31.48
CA ALA A 25 -0.18 14.33 31.73
C ALA A 25 0.29 12.86 31.80
N LEU A 26 0.16 12.13 30.69
CA LEU A 26 1.11 11.04 30.47
C LEU A 26 2.47 11.73 30.34
N HIS A 27 3.35 11.49 31.30
CA HIS A 27 4.78 11.70 31.12
C HIS A 27 5.15 10.98 29.82
N PHE A 28 5.23 11.74 28.72
CA PHE A 28 6.06 11.38 27.59
C PHE A 28 7.46 11.25 28.18
N SER A 29 7.88 10.02 28.46
CA SER A 29 9.30 9.73 28.40
C SER A 29 9.69 10.08 26.98
N ILE A 30 10.37 11.22 26.82
CA ILE A 30 10.91 11.69 25.55
C ILE A 30 11.80 10.55 25.06
N LYS A 31 11.30 9.76 24.10
CA LYS A 31 12.13 8.83 23.33
C LYS A 31 13.33 9.62 22.85
N ARG A 32 14.54 9.16 23.17
CA ARG A 32 15.82 9.80 22.82
C ARG A 32 15.74 10.32 21.39
N SER A 33 16.01 11.62 21.22
CA SER A 33 16.28 12.23 19.92
C SER A 33 17.33 11.37 19.20
N ALA A 34 17.00 10.89 18.00
CA ALA A 34 17.93 10.19 17.12
C ALA A 34 19.02 11.18 16.68
N MET A 35 20.01 11.38 17.54
CA MET A 35 21.15 12.25 17.33
C MET A 35 22.36 11.34 17.13
N TYR A 36 23.01 11.44 15.97
CA TYR A 36 24.19 10.65 15.63
C TYR A 36 25.32 11.61 15.23
N PRO A 37 26.47 11.61 15.92
CA PRO A 37 27.60 12.47 15.55
C PRO A 37 28.11 12.17 14.13
N PHE A 38 28.51 13.20 13.40
CA PHE A 38 29.05 13.02 12.06
C PHE A 38 30.44 12.34 12.14
N ASN A 39 30.63 11.24 11.42
CA ASN A 39 31.85 10.44 11.49
C ASN A 39 33.07 11.21 10.99
N CYS A 40 34.18 11.11 11.73
CA CYS A 40 35.45 11.72 11.35
C CYS A 40 36.11 11.02 10.16
N THR A 41 36.82 11.79 9.33
CA THR A 41 37.69 11.29 8.27
C THR A 41 39.15 11.57 8.60
N ASN A 42 40.05 10.63 8.28
CA ASN A 42 41.49 10.78 8.57
C ASN A 42 42.17 11.96 7.83
N GLN A 43 41.50 12.51 6.81
CA GLN A 43 42.00 13.58 5.94
C GLN A 43 41.60 14.98 6.41
N LEU A 44 40.52 15.13 7.20
CA LEU A 44 39.99 16.43 7.61
C LEU A 44 39.79 16.45 9.14
N GLN A 45 40.61 17.22 9.85
CA GLN A 45 40.57 17.28 11.33
C GLN A 45 39.81 18.51 11.86
N ILE A 46 39.76 19.59 11.08
CA ILE A 46 39.05 20.82 11.41
C ILE A 46 38.37 21.34 10.14
N CYS A 47 37.11 21.77 10.24
CA CYS A 47 36.37 22.39 9.13
C CYS A 47 35.48 23.55 9.60
N ASN A 48 35.07 24.41 8.66
CA ASN A 48 34.01 25.38 8.94
C ASN A 48 32.66 24.70 8.68
N ALA A 49 31.86 24.55 9.74
CA ALA A 49 30.49 24.05 9.67
C ALA A 49 29.50 25.19 10.01
N SER A 50 28.23 25.01 9.71
CA SER A 50 27.17 25.93 10.15
C SER A 50 26.15 25.22 11.03
N LEU A 51 25.72 25.86 12.11
CA LEU A 51 24.65 25.36 12.97
C LEU A 51 23.39 26.20 12.74
N TYR A 52 22.25 25.54 12.53
CA TYR A 52 20.97 26.22 12.38
C TYR A 52 20.36 26.52 13.75
N HIS A 53 19.87 27.74 13.94
CA HIS A 53 19.19 28.16 15.16
C HIS A 53 17.84 28.76 14.81
N ALA A 54 16.76 28.04 15.13
CA ALA A 54 15.39 28.55 15.04
C ALA A 54 15.18 29.57 16.17
N ASN A 55 14.93 30.82 15.79
CA ASN A 55 15.02 31.96 16.69
C ASN A 55 13.72 32.18 17.47
N ASN A 56 13.67 31.70 18.71
CA ASN A 56 12.51 31.89 19.60
C ASN A 56 12.54 33.22 20.39
N GLY A 57 12.85 34.33 19.70
CA GLY A 57 12.79 35.69 20.27
C GLY A 57 14.08 36.21 20.92
N PHE A 58 15.23 35.62 20.61
CA PHE A 58 16.54 36.09 21.08
C PHE A 58 17.14 37.13 20.12
N THR A 59 17.91 38.09 20.66
CA THR A 59 18.66 39.02 19.80
C THR A 59 19.91 38.34 19.25
N LYS A 60 20.42 38.85 18.13
CA LYS A 60 21.65 38.33 17.49
C LYS A 60 22.84 38.30 18.45
N GLU A 61 22.94 39.26 19.37
CA GLU A 61 23.99 39.34 20.40
C GLU A 61 23.84 38.24 21.46
N GLN A 62 22.61 37.88 21.83
CA GLN A 62 22.34 36.80 22.78
C GLN A 62 22.69 35.44 22.17
N VAL A 63 22.34 35.21 20.89
CA VAL A 63 22.71 33.99 20.17
C VAL A 63 24.24 33.89 20.02
N ALA A 64 24.91 35.00 19.69
CA ALA A 64 26.37 35.06 19.65
C ALA A 64 27.02 34.67 20.99
N TYR A 65 26.43 35.10 22.11
CA TYR A 65 26.88 34.74 23.45
C TYR A 65 26.72 33.24 23.73
N PHE A 66 25.57 32.62 23.41
CA PHE A 66 25.35 31.19 23.68
C PHE A 66 26.30 30.28 22.90
N TYR A 67 26.56 30.61 21.64
CA TYR A 67 27.46 29.84 20.78
C TYR A 67 28.93 30.25 20.91
N SER A 68 29.29 31.18 21.80
CA SER A 68 30.68 31.66 21.96
C SER A 68 31.32 32.18 20.65
N VAL A 69 30.53 32.83 19.79
CA VAL A 69 30.95 33.35 18.47
C VAL A 69 30.83 34.87 18.38
N ASN A 70 31.51 35.48 17.40
CA ASN A 70 31.28 36.89 17.07
C ASN A 70 30.00 37.07 16.24
N THR A 71 29.35 38.23 16.37
CA THR A 71 28.14 38.57 15.60
C THR A 71 28.37 38.58 14.08
N SER A 72 29.61 38.69 13.60
CA SER A 72 29.99 38.57 12.20
C SER A 72 29.90 37.14 11.64
N GLN A 73 29.91 36.12 12.51
CA GLN A 73 29.79 34.70 12.12
C GLN A 73 28.35 34.21 12.03
N ILE A 74 27.38 35.08 12.35
CA ILE A 74 25.95 34.78 12.32
C ILE A 74 25.32 35.43 11.08
N LYS A 75 24.73 34.59 10.22
CA LYS A 75 23.97 35.00 9.03
C LYS A 75 22.46 34.81 9.27
N PRO A 76 21.63 35.84 9.05
CA PRO A 76 20.17 35.69 9.14
C PRO A 76 19.63 34.89 7.94
N ILE A 77 18.62 34.06 8.18
CA ILE A 77 17.86 33.31 7.18
C ILE A 77 16.36 33.47 7.47
N THR A 78 15.55 33.67 6.43
CA THR A 78 14.11 33.92 6.58
C THR A 78 13.30 32.66 6.27
N HIS A 79 12.52 32.18 7.23
CA HIS A 79 11.61 31.03 7.07
C HIS A 79 10.20 31.42 7.55
N ASN A 80 9.20 31.28 6.68
CA ASN A 80 7.76 31.44 7.00
C ASN A 80 7.40 32.58 7.98
N ILE A 81 7.99 33.78 7.79
CA ILE A 81 7.75 35.05 8.54
C ILE A 81 8.71 35.29 9.74
N GLN A 82 9.53 34.31 10.14
CA GLN A 82 10.50 34.40 11.24
C GLN A 82 11.96 34.53 10.74
N GLU A 83 12.78 35.34 11.41
CA GLU A 83 14.22 35.50 11.11
C GLU A 83 15.04 34.57 12.01
N ASP A 84 15.52 33.49 11.41
CA ASP A 84 16.37 32.47 12.02
C ASP A 84 17.85 32.74 11.72
N PHE A 85 18.75 31.98 12.34
CA PHE A 85 20.19 32.23 12.27
C PHE A 85 21.00 30.99 11.84
N LEU A 86 21.96 31.22 10.95
CA LEU A 86 23.04 30.27 10.63
C LEU A 86 24.33 30.74 11.32
N ILE A 87 24.85 29.91 12.22
CA ILE A 87 26.06 30.20 13.00
C ILE A 87 27.24 29.42 12.42
N THR A 88 28.23 30.12 11.86
CA THR A 88 29.44 29.47 11.34
C THR A 88 30.47 29.22 12.46
N VAL A 89 30.77 27.94 12.71
CA VAL A 89 31.67 27.48 13.79
C VAL A 89 32.83 26.64 13.24
N PRO A 90 34.03 26.70 13.86
CA PRO A 90 35.14 25.81 13.56
C PRO A 90 34.88 24.45 14.24
N CYS A 91 34.40 23.49 13.45
CA CYS A 91 34.12 22.14 13.89
C CYS A 91 35.41 21.31 13.92
N SER A 92 35.63 20.54 14.97
CA SER A 92 36.84 19.71 15.13
C SER A 92 36.48 18.24 15.36
N CYS A 93 37.22 17.34 14.71
CA CYS A 93 37.11 15.92 15.00
C CYS A 93 37.71 15.66 16.39
N SER A 94 36.88 15.19 17.32
CA SER A 94 37.31 14.83 18.67
C SER A 94 36.58 13.60 19.17
N SER A 95 37.21 12.88 20.10
CA SER A 95 36.56 11.77 20.80
C SER A 95 36.01 12.29 22.11
N VAL A 96 34.68 12.34 22.22
CA VAL A 96 33.95 12.78 23.41
C VAL A 96 33.31 11.54 24.00
N HIS A 97 33.77 11.12 25.18
CA HIS A 97 33.24 9.95 25.93
C HIS A 97 33.17 8.62 25.14
N GLY A 98 34.16 8.35 24.29
CA GLY A 98 34.25 7.09 23.53
C GLY A 98 33.57 7.12 22.17
N ILE A 99 32.82 8.19 21.84
CA ILE A 99 32.26 8.41 20.52
C ILE A 99 33.13 9.40 19.77
N THR A 100 33.60 9.00 18.59
CA THR A 100 34.44 9.83 17.73
C THR A 100 33.57 10.51 16.71
N GLY A 101 33.58 11.85 16.70
CA GLY A 101 32.76 12.63 15.80
C GLY A 101 33.22 14.07 15.71
N TYR A 102 32.52 14.84 14.91
CA TYR A 102 32.77 16.26 14.73
C TYR A 102 31.96 17.08 15.75
N PHE A 103 32.67 17.81 16.60
CA PHE A 103 32.10 18.60 17.68
C PHE A 103 32.63 20.04 17.71
N TYR A 104 31.80 20.93 18.26
CA TYR A 104 32.14 22.31 18.59
C TYR A 104 31.78 22.61 20.04
N ASP A 105 32.76 23.09 20.80
CA ASP A 105 32.63 23.32 22.23
C ASP A 105 32.23 24.78 22.50
N THR A 106 31.17 24.97 23.29
CA THR A 106 30.76 26.28 23.81
C THR A 106 30.59 26.21 25.33
N ILE A 107 30.69 27.36 26.01
CA ILE A 107 30.66 27.42 27.47
C ILE A 107 29.31 28.01 27.92
N TYR A 108 28.57 27.26 28.75
CA TYR A 108 27.32 27.70 29.35
C TYR A 108 27.45 27.87 30.88
N PRO A 109 27.09 29.04 31.45
CA PRO A 109 27.09 29.24 32.89
C PRO A 109 25.80 28.66 33.52
N VAL A 110 25.92 27.52 34.22
CA VAL A 110 24.80 26.75 34.77
C VAL A 110 24.13 27.47 35.95
N LYS A 111 22.81 27.72 35.86
CA LYS A 111 21.99 28.31 36.92
C LYS A 111 21.36 27.25 37.82
N ARG A 112 20.88 27.66 39.00
CA ARG A 112 20.12 26.78 39.90
C ARG A 112 18.79 26.39 39.22
N ASN A 113 18.55 25.09 39.07
CA ASN A 113 17.42 24.44 38.36
C ASN A 113 17.59 24.25 36.84
N ASP A 114 18.76 24.49 36.25
CA ASP A 114 18.99 24.13 34.85
C ASP A 114 19.15 22.61 34.71
N THR A 115 18.41 21.99 33.80
CA THR A 115 18.63 20.60 33.36
C THR A 115 19.34 20.60 32.01
N PHE A 116 20.09 19.53 31.71
CA PHE A 116 20.79 19.42 30.41
C PHE A 116 19.82 19.54 29.23
N LEU A 117 18.68 18.84 29.32
CA LEU A 117 17.68 18.79 28.26
C LEU A 117 17.05 20.17 28.01
N ASP A 118 16.72 20.91 29.06
CA ASP A 118 16.18 22.27 28.94
C ASP A 118 17.19 23.23 28.34
N VAL A 119 18.47 23.13 28.73
CA VAL A 119 19.54 23.99 28.19
C VAL A 119 19.80 23.68 26.71
N SER A 120 19.91 22.40 26.36
CA SER A 120 20.13 21.95 24.97
C SER A 120 18.98 22.38 24.06
N THR A 121 17.74 22.09 24.44
CA THR A 121 16.56 22.41 23.62
C THR A 121 16.32 23.92 23.50
N ARG A 122 16.47 24.68 24.59
CA ARG A 122 16.13 26.11 24.60
C ARG A 122 17.19 27.02 24.00
N PHE A 123 18.48 26.73 24.20
CA PHE A 123 19.57 27.62 23.77
C PHE A 123 20.31 27.11 22.54
N TYR A 124 20.31 25.80 22.31
CA TYR A 124 21.06 25.14 21.23
C TYR A 124 20.15 24.34 20.26
N ASN A 125 18.83 24.49 20.34
CA ASN A 125 17.83 23.78 19.52
C ASN A 125 18.04 22.25 19.52
N GLY A 126 18.49 21.67 20.64
CA GLY A 126 18.69 20.23 20.79
C GLY A 126 19.99 19.69 20.16
N GLN A 127 20.89 20.55 19.68
CA GLN A 127 22.13 20.13 19.00
C GLN A 127 23.27 19.77 19.96
N ALA A 128 23.07 19.86 21.28
CA ALA A 128 24.10 19.54 22.26
C ALA A 128 24.08 18.05 22.63
N TRP A 129 25.24 17.41 22.53
CA TRP A 129 25.43 15.99 22.81
C TRP A 129 25.36 15.73 24.31
N ASN A 130 24.36 14.94 24.74
CA ASN A 130 24.13 14.66 26.15
C ASN A 130 24.97 13.46 26.64
N PHE A 131 25.69 13.64 27.73
CA PHE A 131 26.42 12.57 28.41
C PHE A 131 26.23 12.54 29.94
N GLU A 132 25.61 13.55 30.56
CA GLU A 132 25.43 13.67 32.02
C GLU A 132 23.98 14.04 32.37
N GLU A 133 23.34 13.27 33.27
CA GLU A 133 21.94 13.49 33.66
C GLU A 133 21.73 14.75 34.53
N GLU A 134 22.78 15.30 35.16
CA GLU A 134 22.71 16.48 36.04
C GLU A 134 23.80 17.51 35.73
N LEU A 135 23.42 18.78 35.53
CA LEU A 135 24.36 19.89 35.36
C LEU A 135 24.80 20.44 36.74
N PRO A 136 26.12 20.56 37.02
CA PRO A 136 26.60 21.08 38.30
C PRO A 136 26.31 22.59 38.44
N ALA A 137 25.41 22.95 39.36
CA ALA A 137 24.97 24.32 39.55
C ALA A 137 26.10 25.27 40.00
N GLY A 138 26.29 26.39 39.31
CA GLY A 138 27.24 27.45 39.68
C GLY A 138 28.62 27.34 39.05
N LEU A 139 28.84 26.43 38.09
CA LEU A 139 30.07 26.30 37.30
C LEU A 139 29.80 26.59 35.81
N ASN A 140 30.86 26.98 35.09
CA ASN A 140 30.85 27.06 33.63
C ASN A 140 30.97 25.64 33.07
N PHE A 141 29.96 25.17 32.36
CA PHE A 141 29.90 23.83 31.77
C PHE A 141 30.15 23.89 30.25
N THR A 142 30.92 22.94 29.72
CA THR A 142 31.21 22.87 28.29
C THR A 142 30.11 22.07 27.59
N MET A 143 29.37 22.71 26.70
CA MET A 143 28.38 22.07 25.84
C MET A 143 29.05 21.63 24.54
N HIS A 144 29.00 20.34 24.24
CA HIS A 144 29.53 19.77 22.99
C HIS A 144 28.44 19.76 21.92
N LEU A 145 28.49 20.66 20.93
CA LEU A 145 27.53 20.73 19.83
C LEU A 145 27.99 19.86 18.67
N VAL A 146 27.11 19.03 18.11
CA VAL A 146 27.46 18.22 16.93
C VAL A 146 27.48 19.06 15.66
N CYS A 147 28.49 18.83 14.83
CA CYS A 147 28.65 19.49 13.55
C CYS A 147 29.10 18.50 12.47
N GLY A 148 28.89 18.85 11.20
CA GLY A 148 29.27 18.01 10.06
C GLY A 148 30.36 18.66 9.22
N CYS A 149 31.19 17.84 8.58
CA CYS A 149 32.29 18.29 7.72
C CYS A 149 32.31 17.50 6.41
N LEU A 150 32.49 18.21 5.28
CA LEU A 150 32.61 17.62 3.95
C LEU A 150 33.85 18.17 3.24
N GLU A 151 34.57 17.32 2.51
CA GLU A 151 35.72 17.73 1.69
C GLU A 151 35.25 18.43 0.41
N SER A 152 34.73 19.65 0.52
CA SER A 152 34.27 20.41 -0.64
C SER A 152 34.54 21.91 -0.52
N ASP A 153 35.21 22.46 -1.54
CA ASP A 153 35.42 23.90 -1.63
C ASP A 153 34.13 24.67 -1.94
N SER A 154 33.09 24.01 -2.46
CA SER A 154 31.84 24.64 -2.92
C SER A 154 30.65 24.47 -1.96
N GLN A 155 30.74 23.55 -0.98
CA GLN A 155 29.64 23.23 -0.07
C GLN A 155 30.06 23.37 1.41
N ILE A 156 29.10 23.68 2.27
CA ILE A 156 29.24 23.69 3.73
C ILE A 156 28.13 22.83 4.33
N VAL A 157 28.43 22.06 5.36
CA VAL A 157 27.41 21.24 6.04
C VAL A 157 26.73 22.10 7.11
N VAL A 158 25.40 22.08 7.10
CA VAL A 158 24.55 22.72 8.09
C VAL A 158 23.98 21.63 9.00
N THR A 159 24.22 21.72 10.30
CA THR A 159 23.51 20.91 11.30
C THR A 159 22.14 21.53 11.53
N TYR A 160 21.08 20.76 11.29
CA TYR A 160 19.71 21.22 11.38
C TYR A 160 18.91 20.28 12.27
N THR A 161 18.26 20.81 13.32
CA THR A 161 17.32 20.03 14.12
C THR A 161 15.93 20.14 13.51
N VAL A 162 15.30 19.02 13.21
CA VAL A 162 13.94 18.93 12.65
C VAL A 162 12.94 19.61 13.59
N GLN A 163 12.20 20.59 13.07
CA GLN A 163 11.13 21.30 13.78
C GLN A 163 9.77 20.63 13.56
N ASP A 164 8.75 21.03 14.32
CA ASP A 164 7.37 20.58 14.12
C ASP A 164 6.89 20.94 12.71
N HIS A 165 6.35 19.95 11.99
CA HIS A 165 5.87 20.05 10.60
C HIS A 165 6.94 20.21 9.51
N ASP A 166 8.23 20.08 9.83
CA ASP A 166 9.26 20.05 8.79
C ASP A 166 9.13 18.80 7.90
N THR A 167 9.41 18.97 6.61
CA THR A 167 9.67 17.85 5.69
C THR A 167 11.10 17.91 5.18
N VAL A 168 11.66 16.79 4.77
CA VAL A 168 13.03 16.74 4.20
C VAL A 168 13.16 17.65 2.97
N SER A 169 12.10 17.75 2.18
CA SER A 169 12.03 18.65 1.01
C SER A 169 12.05 20.12 1.41
N ASP A 170 11.33 20.50 2.47
CA ASP A 170 11.31 21.88 2.95
C ASP A 170 12.68 22.30 3.51
N ILE A 171 13.33 21.41 4.27
CA ILE A 171 14.69 21.64 4.79
C ILE A 171 15.70 21.77 3.63
N ALA A 172 15.61 20.90 2.62
CA ALA A 172 16.47 20.97 1.44
C ALA A 172 16.27 22.28 0.66
N ASN A 173 15.01 22.72 0.51
CA ASN A 173 14.70 23.98 -0.16
C ASN A 173 15.19 25.19 0.64
N LEU A 174 14.95 25.22 1.96
CA LEU A 174 15.39 26.28 2.87
C LEU A 174 16.90 26.51 2.78
N LEU A 175 17.67 25.42 2.78
CA LEU A 175 19.14 25.46 2.75
C LEU A 175 19.72 25.35 1.34
N SER A 176 18.89 25.42 0.29
CA SER A 176 19.32 25.30 -1.11
C SER A 176 20.21 24.08 -1.38
N ALA A 177 19.88 22.96 -0.73
CA ALA A 177 20.58 21.68 -0.83
C ALA A 177 19.90 20.76 -1.83
N LYS A 178 20.66 19.88 -2.49
CA LYS A 178 20.08 18.82 -3.33
C LYS A 178 19.51 17.73 -2.43
N PHE A 179 18.24 17.39 -2.63
CA PHE A 179 17.54 16.33 -1.89
C PHE A 179 18.33 15.02 -1.85
N SER A 180 18.88 14.58 -2.98
CA SER A 180 19.71 13.36 -3.06
C SER A 180 20.94 13.40 -2.14
N ASN A 181 21.57 14.56 -2.01
CA ASN A 181 22.78 14.71 -1.21
C ASN A 181 22.44 14.78 0.29
N LEU A 182 21.30 15.40 0.64
CA LEU A 182 20.77 15.42 2.00
C LEU A 182 20.47 13.99 2.46
N VAL A 183 19.71 13.22 1.67
CA VAL A 183 19.39 11.82 2.00
C VAL A 183 20.66 10.98 2.11
N SER A 184 21.61 11.10 1.16
CA SER A 184 22.85 10.32 1.21
C SER A 184 23.78 10.62 2.40
N LEU A 185 23.69 11.82 2.97
CA LEU A 185 24.50 12.22 4.14
C LEU A 185 23.86 11.79 5.47
N ASN A 186 22.59 11.40 5.46
CA ASN A 186 21.83 10.99 6.63
C ASN A 186 21.31 9.58 6.39
N GLY A 187 22.15 8.57 6.65
CA GLY A 187 21.86 7.15 6.35
C GLY A 187 20.54 6.62 6.94
N ASN A 188 20.03 7.24 8.00
CA ASN A 188 18.74 6.91 8.60
C ASN A 188 17.53 7.25 7.70
N LEU A 189 17.73 7.99 6.61
CA LEU A 189 16.69 8.36 5.65
C LEU A 189 16.61 7.42 4.42
N ASP A 190 17.48 6.40 4.31
CA ASP A 190 17.68 5.61 3.08
C ASP A 190 16.64 4.49 2.84
N GLY A 191 15.53 4.48 3.60
CA GLY A 191 14.40 3.56 3.43
C GLY A 191 13.02 4.24 3.39
N ASN A 192 12.89 5.45 3.95
CA ASN A 192 11.66 6.25 3.92
C ASN A 192 11.97 7.73 4.16
N PRO A 193 12.38 8.50 3.13
CA PRO A 193 12.78 9.91 3.28
C PRO A 193 11.59 10.84 3.59
N GLY A 194 10.35 10.32 3.63
CA GLY A 194 9.16 11.05 4.05
C GLY A 194 8.92 11.05 5.56
N PHE A 195 9.64 10.21 6.31
CA PHE A 195 9.50 10.09 7.76
C PHE A 195 10.66 10.80 8.48
N ILE A 196 10.38 11.99 9.02
CA ILE A 196 11.26 12.67 9.97
C ILE A 196 10.46 13.06 11.20
N GLN A 197 11.06 12.95 12.39
CA GLN A 197 10.42 13.33 13.64
C GLN A 197 11.02 14.63 14.19
N PRO A 198 10.21 15.51 14.79
CA PRO A 198 10.70 16.68 15.50
C PRO A 198 11.78 16.30 16.53
N GLY A 199 12.87 17.06 16.56
CA GLY A 199 14.02 16.83 17.43
C GLY A 199 15.13 15.95 16.85
N TRP A 200 14.96 15.35 15.67
CA TRP A 200 16.05 14.67 14.96
C TRP A 200 17.10 15.67 14.45
N VAL A 201 18.39 15.30 14.49
CA VAL A 201 19.48 16.14 13.98
C VAL A 201 19.92 15.63 12.60
N LEU A 202 19.82 16.49 11.59
CA LEU A 202 20.17 16.20 10.20
C LEU A 202 21.39 17.04 9.75
N TYR A 203 22.18 16.47 8.85
CA TYR A 203 23.32 17.11 8.21
C TYR A 203 23.01 17.48 6.77
N VAL A 204 22.93 18.78 6.46
CA VAL A 204 22.43 19.30 5.18
C VAL A 204 23.55 20.00 4.39
N PRO A 205 23.87 19.55 3.16
CA PRO A 205 24.94 20.15 2.36
C PRO A 205 24.45 21.39 1.61
N MET A 206 24.75 22.57 2.13
CA MET A 206 24.40 23.87 1.55
C MET A 206 25.49 24.37 0.59
N GLU A 207 25.12 24.85 -0.60
CA GLU A 207 26.07 25.46 -1.55
C GLU A 207 26.51 26.86 -1.07
N LYS A 208 27.83 27.14 -1.04
CA LYS A 208 28.39 28.40 -0.48
C LYS A 208 27.92 29.67 -1.19
N ASN A 209 27.40 29.57 -2.42
CA ASN A 209 27.08 30.71 -3.28
C ASN A 209 25.57 30.90 -3.58
N GLY A 210 24.66 30.06 -3.08
CA GLY A 210 23.21 30.20 -3.31
C GLY A 210 22.81 30.27 -4.80
N ILE A 211 22.31 29.15 -5.34
CA ILE A 211 21.86 28.93 -6.74
C ILE A 211 23.02 28.67 -7.74
N PRO A 212 22.98 27.57 -8.53
CA PRO A 212 23.88 27.41 -9.66
C PRO A 212 23.52 28.39 -10.77
N SER A 213 24.50 29.24 -11.14
CA SER A 213 24.42 30.12 -12.29
C SER A 213 24.15 29.36 -13.59
N SER A 214 23.18 29.87 -14.35
CA SER A 214 22.91 29.61 -15.76
C SER A 214 24.18 29.35 -16.59
N ASN A 215 24.31 28.14 -17.15
CA ASN A 215 25.18 27.92 -18.30
C ASN A 215 24.35 27.89 -19.59
N LYS A 216 24.38 29.02 -20.30
CA LYS A 216 24.00 29.13 -21.71
C LYS A 216 24.90 28.21 -22.53
N GLY A 217 24.29 27.46 -23.44
CA GLY A 217 24.99 26.50 -24.28
C GLY A 217 25.99 27.11 -25.25
N LYS A 218 26.97 26.28 -25.64
CA LYS A 218 27.57 26.31 -26.97
C LYS A 218 27.61 24.90 -27.55
N LYS A 219 27.09 24.81 -28.76
CA LYS A 219 27.05 23.65 -29.66
C LYS A 219 28.47 23.16 -29.96
N HIS A 220 28.67 21.85 -30.02
CA HIS A 220 29.45 21.22 -31.08
C HIS A 220 28.81 19.86 -31.44
N LYS A 221 28.35 19.78 -32.69
CA LYS A 221 27.92 18.58 -33.41
C LYS A 221 28.92 18.42 -34.57
N TRP A 222 29.28 17.17 -34.86
CA TRP A 222 30.03 16.62 -36.00
C TRP A 222 31.45 16.16 -35.66
N GLU A 223 31.56 14.85 -35.39
CA GLU A 223 32.67 13.89 -35.66
C GLU A 223 32.39 12.61 -34.82
N ILE A 224 31.18 12.04 -34.91
CA ILE A 224 30.85 10.77 -35.59
C ILE A 224 32.04 9.84 -35.98
N ILE A 225 31.76 8.53 -35.91
CA ILE A 225 32.26 7.47 -36.84
C ILE A 225 33.59 6.76 -36.51
N LEU A 226 34.48 7.24 -35.63
CA LEU A 226 35.76 6.53 -35.41
C LEU A 226 35.75 5.42 -34.32
N GLY A 227 34.78 5.43 -33.41
CA GLY A 227 34.74 4.45 -32.29
C GLY A 227 34.18 3.06 -32.64
N ILE A 228 33.43 2.96 -33.74
CA ILE A 228 32.72 1.72 -34.12
C ILE A 228 33.62 0.79 -34.96
N LEU A 229 34.81 1.25 -35.40
CA LEU A 229 35.80 0.42 -36.09
C LEU A 229 36.76 -0.33 -35.13
N ILE A 230 36.81 0.05 -33.85
CA ILE A 230 37.76 -0.53 -32.87
C ILE A 230 37.16 -1.75 -32.15
N SER A 231 35.83 -1.88 -32.11
CA SER A 231 35.14 -3.01 -31.47
C SER A 231 35.12 -4.28 -32.32
N VAL A 232 35.31 -4.18 -33.64
CA VAL A 232 35.30 -5.35 -34.56
C VAL A 232 36.68 -6.01 -34.68
N THR A 233 37.77 -5.30 -34.42
CA THR A 233 39.14 -5.83 -34.45
C THR A 233 39.56 -6.54 -33.15
N VAL A 234 38.93 -6.22 -32.02
CA VAL A 234 39.20 -6.84 -30.71
C VAL A 234 38.52 -8.22 -30.57
N LEU A 235 37.38 -8.44 -31.24
CA LEU A 235 36.68 -9.75 -31.21
C LEU A 235 37.30 -10.78 -32.18
N SER A 236 37.97 -10.32 -33.24
CA SER A 236 38.66 -11.19 -34.21
C SER A 236 40.00 -11.75 -33.70
N THR A 237 40.68 -11.05 -32.80
CA THR A 237 42.00 -11.43 -32.28
C THR A 237 41.92 -12.38 -31.07
N GLY A 238 40.88 -12.27 -30.24
CA GLY A 238 40.63 -13.19 -29.12
C GLY A 238 40.27 -14.63 -29.53
N ALA A 239 39.52 -14.79 -30.63
CA ALA A 239 39.16 -16.12 -31.15
C ALA A 239 40.37 -16.90 -31.70
N LEU A 240 41.39 -16.21 -32.24
CA LEU A 240 42.61 -16.82 -32.76
C LEU A 240 43.50 -17.37 -31.62
N VAL A 241 43.52 -16.71 -30.46
CA VAL A 241 44.30 -17.14 -29.27
C VAL A 241 43.68 -18.37 -28.61
N VAL A 242 42.35 -18.47 -28.55
CA VAL A 242 41.65 -19.66 -28.03
C VAL A 242 41.86 -20.88 -28.94
N VAL A 243 41.91 -20.68 -30.26
CA VAL A 243 42.17 -21.76 -31.23
C VAL A 243 43.65 -22.22 -31.18
N LEU A 244 44.61 -21.31 -30.96
CA LEU A 244 46.03 -21.67 -30.81
C LEU A 244 46.33 -22.37 -29.47
N LEU A 245 45.67 -21.98 -28.37
CA LEU A 245 45.80 -22.66 -27.07
C LEU A 245 45.09 -24.03 -27.04
N ARG A 246 44.03 -24.22 -27.83
CA ARG A 246 43.39 -25.53 -28.02
C ARG A 246 44.18 -26.47 -28.95
N ARG A 247 45.09 -25.94 -29.78
CA ARG A 247 45.95 -26.73 -30.68
C ARG A 247 47.27 -27.21 -30.04
N GLN A 248 47.67 -26.63 -28.91
CA GLN A 248 48.94 -26.98 -28.22
C GLN A 248 48.79 -27.98 -27.06
N ARG A 249 47.56 -28.31 -26.63
CA ARG A 249 47.31 -29.33 -25.59
C ARG A 249 46.93 -30.72 -26.11
N SER A 250 46.80 -30.92 -27.43
CA SER A 250 46.34 -32.19 -28.02
C SER A 250 47.42 -33.03 -28.72
N GLN A 251 48.70 -32.91 -28.36
CA GLN A 251 49.81 -33.70 -28.94
C GLN A 251 50.76 -34.31 -27.88
N LEU A 252 50.23 -34.70 -26.71
CA LEU A 252 50.88 -35.70 -25.83
C LEU A 252 49.83 -36.41 -24.95
N LYS A 253 49.06 -37.31 -25.57
CA LYS A 253 48.51 -38.54 -24.95
C LYS A 253 49.42 -39.66 -25.49
N SER A 254 49.81 -40.74 -24.82
CA SER A 254 49.37 -41.54 -23.66
C SER A 254 50.51 -42.56 -23.42
N VAL A 255 50.62 -43.25 -22.28
CA VAL A 255 50.45 -44.72 -22.13
C VAL A 255 50.69 -45.15 -20.66
N ALA A 256 49.69 -45.86 -20.13
CA ALA A 256 49.62 -46.99 -19.16
C ALA A 256 50.27 -47.00 -17.75
N ASP A 257 49.42 -47.39 -16.79
CA ASP A 257 49.59 -47.94 -15.41
C ASP A 257 50.32 -49.33 -15.42
N PRO A 258 50.73 -50.05 -14.31
CA PRO A 258 50.31 -49.96 -12.89
C PRO A 258 51.34 -50.35 -11.75
N ARG A 259 50.86 -50.28 -10.48
CA ARG A 259 51.21 -51.08 -9.24
C ARG A 259 52.19 -50.57 -8.14
N ALA A 260 51.65 -50.60 -6.91
CA ALA A 260 52.14 -51.22 -5.65
C ALA A 260 52.98 -50.44 -4.58
N MET A 261 52.39 -50.46 -3.36
CA MET A 261 52.95 -50.76 -2.02
C MET A 261 53.94 -49.82 -1.30
N SER A 262 53.42 -49.27 -0.18
CA SER A 262 53.96 -49.33 1.20
C SER A 262 55.12 -48.41 1.63
N LYS A 263 54.85 -47.54 2.61
CA LYS A 263 55.35 -47.57 4.02
C LYS A 263 55.43 -46.15 4.64
N VAL A 264 54.73 -46.01 5.77
CA VAL A 264 54.91 -45.05 6.89
C VAL A 264 56.12 -45.56 7.75
N PRO A 265 56.82 -44.86 8.69
CA PRO A 265 56.52 -43.60 9.46
C PRO A 265 57.68 -42.57 9.61
N SER A 266 57.38 -41.37 10.13
CA SER A 266 57.69 -40.97 11.53
C SER A 266 57.75 -39.44 11.79
N ALA A 267 56.90 -39.02 12.73
CA ALA A 267 57.08 -38.06 13.84
C ALA A 267 57.42 -36.55 13.65
N ASN A 268 56.40 -35.75 14.02
CA ASN A 268 56.39 -34.67 15.03
C ASN A 268 57.18 -33.35 14.85
N LYS A 269 56.41 -32.28 14.58
CA LYS A 269 56.24 -31.03 15.39
C LYS A 269 55.66 -29.96 14.43
N SER A 270 54.36 -29.69 14.42
CA SER A 270 53.77 -28.55 15.12
C SER A 270 52.25 -28.58 14.85
N LYS A 271 51.45 -28.74 15.91
CA LYS A 271 49.98 -28.64 15.87
C LYS A 271 49.62 -27.21 16.29
N SER A 272 49.34 -26.34 15.34
CA SER A 272 48.60 -25.07 15.55
C SER A 272 48.26 -24.39 14.22
N PHE A 273 49.07 -24.55 13.17
CA PHE A 273 48.87 -23.81 11.91
C PHE A 273 47.98 -24.50 10.84
N ARG A 274 47.33 -25.64 11.14
CA ARG A 274 46.64 -26.46 10.12
C ARG A 274 45.12 -26.25 10.01
N LYS A 275 44.48 -25.47 10.90
CA LYS A 275 43.02 -25.25 10.87
C LYS A 275 42.59 -24.11 9.93
N ASN A 276 43.34 -23.01 9.86
CA ASN A 276 42.99 -21.86 8.99
C ASN A 276 43.11 -22.14 7.48
N TYR A 277 43.84 -23.19 7.09
CA TYR A 277 43.91 -23.62 5.68
C TYR A 277 42.67 -24.42 5.24
N VAL A 278 41.97 -25.11 6.15
CA VAL A 278 40.80 -25.94 5.80
C VAL A 278 39.58 -25.09 5.44
N CYS A 279 39.46 -23.88 6.01
CA CYS A 279 38.43 -22.93 5.64
C CYS A 279 38.71 -22.29 4.27
N LYS A 280 39.98 -22.00 3.93
CA LYS A 280 40.36 -21.38 2.66
C LYS A 280 40.33 -22.34 1.46
N GLU A 281 40.86 -23.57 1.60
CA GLU A 281 40.92 -24.54 0.50
C GLU A 281 39.53 -25.06 0.06
N ASN A 282 38.56 -25.18 0.96
CA ASN A 282 37.19 -25.60 0.59
C ASN A 282 36.31 -24.44 0.10
N ILE A 283 36.69 -23.18 0.38
CA ILE A 283 36.02 -21.99 -0.16
C ILE A 283 36.51 -21.71 -1.59
N GLU A 284 37.73 -22.11 -1.97
CA GLU A 284 38.21 -21.96 -3.35
C GLU A 284 37.36 -22.77 -4.37
N ASP A 285 36.80 -23.93 -4.00
CA ASP A 285 35.81 -24.65 -4.83
C ASP A 285 34.42 -23.97 -4.89
N VAL A 286 34.21 -22.96 -4.04
CA VAL A 286 33.03 -22.08 -4.02
C VAL A 286 33.30 -20.76 -4.77
N THR A 287 34.52 -20.47 -5.23
CA THR A 287 34.88 -19.16 -5.84
C THR A 287 34.45 -18.95 -7.30
N VAL A 288 33.46 -19.68 -7.80
CA VAL A 288 32.84 -19.44 -9.12
C VAL A 288 31.38 -19.01 -8.95
N PHE A 289 31.13 -17.87 -8.27
CA PHE A 289 29.79 -17.28 -8.19
C PHE A 289 29.85 -15.75 -8.25
N GLU A 290 29.26 -15.19 -9.31
CA GLU A 290 28.91 -13.77 -9.44
C GLU A 290 27.45 -13.60 -8.98
N SER A 291 27.19 -12.56 -8.16
CA SER A 291 25.94 -12.17 -7.50
C SER A 291 25.78 -12.64 -6.03
N GLU A 292 25.97 -11.67 -5.12
CA GLU A 292 25.66 -11.64 -3.68
C GLU A 292 26.31 -12.70 -2.77
N ARG A 293 27.32 -12.27 -2.00
CA ARG A 293 28.03 -13.12 -1.03
C ARG A 293 27.41 -12.93 0.37
N PRO A 294 27.22 -14.00 1.16
CA PRO A 294 26.87 -13.88 2.58
C PRO A 294 27.93 -13.05 3.32
N VAL A 295 27.51 -12.24 4.31
CA VAL A 295 28.43 -11.41 5.09
C VAL A 295 29.37 -12.31 5.91
N VAL A 296 30.66 -12.00 5.90
CA VAL A 296 31.64 -12.67 6.75
C VAL A 296 31.86 -11.81 7.98
N PHE A 297 31.33 -12.27 9.11
CA PHE A 297 31.47 -11.58 10.40
C PHE A 297 32.79 -11.94 11.06
N ASN A 298 33.37 -10.98 11.77
CA ASN A 298 34.55 -11.25 12.57
C ASN A 298 34.16 -11.89 13.92
N LEU A 299 35.07 -12.59 14.58
CA LEU A 299 34.74 -13.31 15.81
C LEU A 299 34.44 -12.37 16.99
N GLU A 300 35.05 -11.18 16.99
CA GLU A 300 34.84 -10.16 18.03
C GLU A 300 33.40 -9.64 18.00
N GLU A 301 32.88 -9.33 16.81
CA GLU A 301 31.47 -8.95 16.57
C GLU A 301 30.49 -10.03 17.05
N ILE A 302 30.79 -11.30 16.75
CA ILE A 302 29.94 -12.42 17.18
C ILE A 302 29.97 -12.60 18.71
N SER A 303 31.15 -12.42 19.31
CA SER A 303 31.29 -12.48 20.78
C SER A 303 30.54 -11.33 21.44
N GLU A 304 30.74 -10.10 20.97
CA GLU A 304 30.06 -8.91 21.48
C GLU A 304 28.54 -9.00 21.33
N ALA A 305 28.06 -9.39 20.14
CA ALA A 305 26.63 -9.54 19.87
C ALA A 305 25.94 -10.55 20.79
N THR A 306 26.66 -11.59 21.23
CA THR A 306 26.12 -12.64 22.11
C THR A 306 26.46 -12.45 23.58
N ASN A 307 27.13 -11.34 23.95
CA ASN A 307 27.71 -11.12 25.28
C ASN A 307 28.63 -12.27 25.72
N ASP A 308 29.61 -12.60 24.88
CA ASP A 308 30.55 -13.71 25.03
C ASP A 308 29.87 -15.09 25.17
N PHE A 309 28.80 -15.30 24.39
CA PHE A 309 27.95 -16.51 24.45
C PHE A 309 27.37 -16.76 25.84
N ASP A 310 26.84 -15.71 26.46
CA ASP A 310 26.13 -15.82 27.75
C ASP A 310 25.03 -16.89 27.67
N GLU A 311 24.95 -17.75 28.68
CA GLU A 311 23.91 -18.78 28.75
C GLU A 311 22.51 -18.17 28.87
N THR A 312 22.37 -16.91 29.34
CA THR A 312 21.07 -16.22 29.34
C THR A 312 20.56 -15.90 27.94
N ASN A 313 21.46 -15.78 26.96
CA ASN A 313 21.11 -15.51 25.57
C ASN A 313 20.90 -16.80 24.77
N LYS A 314 21.00 -17.97 25.39
CA LYS A 314 20.85 -19.25 24.70
C LYS A 314 19.37 -19.52 24.38
N VAL A 315 19.06 -19.52 23.09
CA VAL A 315 17.71 -19.77 22.56
C VAL A 315 17.43 -21.27 22.49
N GLY A 316 18.44 -22.08 22.17
CA GLY A 316 18.26 -23.52 22.08
C GLY A 316 19.56 -24.30 21.90
N GLU A 317 19.50 -25.61 22.14
CA GLU A 317 20.62 -26.52 21.90
C GLU A 317 20.15 -27.81 21.20
N GLY A 318 20.85 -28.18 20.14
CA GLY A 318 20.55 -29.37 19.35
C GLY A 318 21.79 -30.21 19.00
N GLY A 319 21.58 -31.24 18.18
CA GLY A 319 22.64 -32.16 17.75
C GLY A 319 23.75 -31.52 16.90
N TYR A 320 23.50 -30.34 16.33
CA TYR A 320 24.43 -29.60 15.47
C TYR A 320 25.20 -28.48 16.19
N GLY A 321 24.68 -27.98 17.30
CA GLY A 321 25.21 -26.77 17.93
C GLY A 321 24.25 -26.16 18.96
N SER A 322 24.67 -25.03 19.50
CA SER A 322 23.86 -24.17 20.36
C SER A 322 23.53 -22.88 19.62
N VAL A 323 22.30 -22.38 19.76
CA VAL A 323 21.83 -21.15 19.13
C VAL A 323 21.69 -20.08 20.22
N TYR A 324 22.28 -18.92 19.98
CA TYR A 324 22.26 -17.77 20.86
C TYR A 324 21.55 -16.62 20.18
N PHE A 325 20.74 -15.90 20.93
CA PHE A 325 20.26 -14.58 20.55
C PHE A 325 21.43 -13.61 20.60
N GLY A 326 21.47 -12.71 19.64
CA GLY A 326 22.42 -11.62 19.66
C GLY A 326 21.89 -10.41 18.91
N VAL A 327 22.60 -9.30 19.06
CA VAL A 327 22.27 -8.05 18.38
C VAL A 327 23.51 -7.58 17.62
N LEU A 328 23.43 -7.55 16.28
CA LEU A 328 24.48 -7.04 15.41
C LEU A 328 24.07 -5.66 14.90
N GLY A 329 24.63 -4.60 15.48
CA GLY A 329 24.19 -3.22 15.22
C GLY A 329 22.80 -2.97 15.82
N GLU A 330 21.80 -2.72 14.99
CA GLU A 330 20.38 -2.61 15.40
C GLU A 330 19.57 -3.87 15.04
N GLN A 331 20.18 -4.89 14.42
CA GLN A 331 19.49 -6.09 13.94
C GLN A 331 19.56 -7.22 14.98
N GLU A 332 18.40 -7.77 15.35
CA GLU A 332 18.29 -8.99 16.14
C GLU A 332 18.63 -10.22 15.27
N VAL A 333 19.51 -11.09 15.79
CA VAL A 333 20.03 -12.25 15.05
C VAL A 333 20.05 -13.51 15.90
N ALA A 334 19.93 -14.65 15.22
CA ALA A 334 20.16 -15.97 15.80
C ALA A 334 21.53 -16.50 15.36
N ILE A 335 22.44 -16.70 16.31
CA ILE A 335 23.81 -17.12 16.07
C ILE A 335 23.96 -18.59 16.48
N LYS A 336 24.09 -19.47 15.48
CA LYS A 336 24.27 -20.92 15.67
C LYS A 336 25.76 -21.25 15.75
N LYS A 337 26.22 -21.59 16.96
CA LYS A 337 27.57 -22.09 17.24
C LYS A 337 27.65 -23.59 16.98
N MET A 338 28.33 -23.97 15.90
CA MET A 338 28.45 -25.36 15.45
C MET A 338 29.37 -26.18 16.35
N ARG A 339 29.04 -27.46 16.57
CA ARG A 339 29.94 -28.41 17.24
C ARG A 339 31.15 -28.73 16.36
N SER A 340 32.30 -28.98 16.98
CA SER A 340 33.59 -29.16 16.29
C SER A 340 33.66 -30.33 15.29
N ASN A 341 32.74 -31.30 15.38
CA ASN A 341 32.63 -32.44 14.47
C ASN A 341 31.54 -32.29 13.39
N LYS A 342 30.93 -31.10 13.23
CA LYS A 342 29.80 -30.82 12.33
C LYS A 342 30.15 -29.87 11.18
N SER A 343 31.40 -29.86 10.74
CA SER A 343 31.85 -28.99 9.64
C SER A 343 31.20 -29.32 8.29
N LYS A 344 30.86 -30.59 8.03
CA LYS A 344 30.17 -30.98 6.78
C LYS A 344 28.77 -30.38 6.70
N GLU A 345 28.04 -30.44 7.79
CA GLU A 345 26.69 -29.88 7.89
C GLU A 345 26.71 -28.34 7.83
N PHE A 346 27.72 -27.69 8.43
CA PHE A 346 27.96 -26.25 8.25
C PHE A 346 28.11 -25.85 6.77
N PHE A 347 28.98 -26.54 6.02
CA PHE A 347 29.18 -26.22 4.60
C PHE A 347 27.98 -26.58 3.72
N ALA A 348 27.22 -27.62 4.08
CA ALA A 348 25.98 -27.96 3.39
C ALA A 348 24.94 -26.84 3.55
N GLU A 349 24.73 -26.39 4.78
CA GLU A 349 23.80 -25.32 5.13
C GLU A 349 24.18 -24.00 4.45
N LEU A 350 25.46 -23.59 4.55
CA LEU A 350 25.99 -22.40 3.88
C LEU A 350 25.79 -22.47 2.36
N LYS A 351 26.07 -23.62 1.72
CA LYS A 351 25.96 -23.79 0.26
C LYS A 351 24.53 -23.65 -0.26
N VAL A 352 23.55 -24.08 0.53
CA VAL A 352 22.12 -24.03 0.16
C VAL A 352 21.57 -22.63 0.44
N LEU A 353 21.68 -22.15 1.68
CA LEU A 353 21.05 -20.92 2.13
C LEU A 353 21.57 -19.65 1.46
N CYS A 354 22.82 -19.62 1.00
CA CYS A 354 23.32 -18.50 0.18
C CYS A 354 22.62 -18.35 -1.18
N LYS A 355 21.83 -19.35 -1.61
CA LYS A 355 21.18 -19.39 -2.94
C LYS A 355 19.66 -19.39 -2.87
N ILE A 356 19.09 -19.42 -1.67
CA ILE A 356 17.65 -19.53 -1.47
C ILE A 356 17.17 -18.38 -0.59
N HIS A 357 16.20 -17.63 -1.09
CA HIS A 357 15.59 -16.50 -0.38
C HIS A 357 14.09 -16.57 -0.62
N HIS A 358 13.32 -16.82 0.44
CA HIS A 358 11.88 -17.00 0.36
C HIS A 358 11.23 -16.65 1.69
N ILE A 359 10.03 -16.06 1.66
CA ILE A 359 9.31 -15.61 2.87
C ILE A 359 9.04 -16.75 3.88
N ASN A 360 8.91 -18.00 3.41
CA ASN A 360 8.72 -19.18 4.25
C ASN A 360 10.00 -20.01 4.48
N VAL A 361 11.18 -19.44 4.29
CA VAL A 361 12.48 -20.05 4.60
C VAL A 361 13.28 -19.07 5.45
N VAL A 362 13.96 -19.56 6.50
CA VAL A 362 14.78 -18.69 7.35
C VAL A 362 15.98 -18.16 6.57
N GLU A 363 16.19 -16.85 6.63
CA GLU A 363 17.27 -16.16 5.94
C GLU A 363 18.62 -16.30 6.67
N LEU A 364 19.66 -16.64 5.90
CA LEU A 364 21.04 -16.65 6.38
C LEU A 364 21.70 -15.31 6.06
N LEU A 365 21.97 -14.51 7.10
CA LEU A 365 22.61 -13.21 6.98
C LEU A 365 24.12 -13.33 6.73
N GLY A 366 24.75 -14.35 7.32
CA GLY A 366 26.18 -14.56 7.16
C GLY A 366 26.77 -15.70 7.98
N TYR A 367 28.09 -15.72 8.06
CA TYR A 367 28.84 -16.72 8.82
C TYR A 367 30.12 -16.14 9.43
N ALA A 368 30.63 -16.81 10.46
CA ALA A 368 31.95 -16.52 11.02
C ALA A 368 32.74 -17.82 11.25
N CYS A 369 34.07 -17.71 11.21
CA CYS A 369 34.97 -18.83 11.46
C CYS A 369 35.98 -18.43 12.54
N GLY A 370 35.91 -19.06 13.70
CA GLY A 370 36.91 -18.92 14.76
C GLY A 370 37.92 -20.07 14.73
N ASP A 371 38.94 -19.98 15.59
CA ASP A 371 39.99 -21.01 15.69
C ASP A 371 39.44 -22.39 16.15
N ASP A 372 38.34 -22.39 16.91
CA ASP A 372 37.78 -23.60 17.51
C ASP A 372 36.34 -23.95 17.09
N TYR A 373 35.59 -22.99 16.55
CA TYR A 373 34.17 -23.16 16.21
C TYR A 373 33.79 -22.43 14.91
N LEU A 374 32.74 -22.92 14.26
CA LEU A 374 32.11 -22.30 13.09
C LEU A 374 30.75 -21.73 13.51
N TYR A 375 30.36 -20.59 12.94
CA TYR A 375 29.15 -19.87 13.31
C TYR A 375 28.32 -19.52 12.08
N LEU A 376 27.01 -19.75 12.15
CA LEU A 376 26.03 -19.31 11.16
C LEU A 376 25.15 -18.24 11.80
N VAL A 377 24.90 -17.15 11.08
CA VAL A 377 24.13 -15.99 11.55
C VAL A 377 22.86 -15.88 10.73
N TYR A 378 21.71 -16.00 11.39
CA TYR A 378 20.38 -15.95 10.79
C TYR A 378 19.61 -14.73 11.29
N GLU A 379 18.54 -14.38 10.57
CA GLU A 379 17.46 -13.57 11.16
C GLU A 379 16.95 -14.23 12.46
N TYR A 380 16.64 -13.42 13.47
CA TYR A 380 16.00 -13.92 14.68
C TYR A 380 14.49 -14.09 14.48
N ILE A 381 13.95 -15.23 14.88
CA ILE A 381 12.53 -15.57 14.75
C ILE A 381 11.89 -15.65 16.15
N PRO A 382 11.03 -14.69 16.55
CA PRO A 382 10.71 -14.47 17.96
C PRO A 382 9.75 -15.48 18.59
N ASN A 383 8.84 -16.11 17.83
CA ASN A 383 7.84 -17.03 18.40
C ASN A 383 8.32 -18.49 18.47
N GLY A 384 9.62 -18.75 18.32
CA GLY A 384 10.19 -20.09 18.50
C GLY A 384 9.73 -21.11 17.46
N SER A 385 9.77 -22.41 17.80
CA SER A 385 9.42 -23.49 16.88
C SER A 385 7.97 -23.95 17.02
N LEU A 386 7.38 -24.46 15.94
CA LEU A 386 6.04 -25.06 15.96
C LEU A 386 5.93 -26.21 16.98
N SER A 387 7.04 -26.92 17.24
CA SER A 387 7.08 -27.97 18.27
C SER A 387 6.78 -27.44 19.67
N ASP A 388 7.24 -26.22 19.97
CA ASP A 388 7.06 -25.58 21.28
C ASP A 388 5.59 -25.19 21.49
N HIS A 389 4.91 -24.73 20.43
CA HIS A 389 3.49 -24.38 20.44
C HIS A 389 2.55 -25.59 20.54
N LEU A 390 2.97 -26.76 20.05
CA LEU A 390 2.15 -27.98 20.07
C LEU A 390 2.39 -28.86 21.31
N HIS A 391 3.64 -28.97 21.79
CA HIS A 391 4.02 -30.05 22.70
C HIS A 391 4.60 -29.63 24.05
N ASP A 392 4.85 -28.33 24.29
CA ASP A 392 5.33 -27.87 25.59
C ASP A 392 4.16 -27.66 26.56
N SER A 393 4.21 -28.37 27.69
CA SER A 393 3.13 -28.40 28.70
C SER A 393 3.06 -27.11 29.52
N LEU A 394 4.15 -26.36 29.54
CA LEU A 394 4.26 -25.05 30.14
C LEU A 394 4.34 -24.05 28.99
N LEU A 395 3.20 -23.83 28.32
CA LEU A 395 3.01 -22.72 27.37
C LEU A 395 3.80 -21.52 27.90
N GLN A 396 4.90 -21.12 27.25
CA GLN A 396 5.83 -20.08 27.70
C GLN A 396 5.18 -18.68 27.63
N GLY A 397 3.95 -18.53 28.14
CA GLY A 397 3.07 -17.38 27.92
C GLY A 397 2.20 -17.46 26.66
N HIS A 398 2.37 -18.46 25.78
CA HIS A 398 1.64 -18.54 24.50
C HIS A 398 0.23 -19.14 24.65
N GLN A 399 -0.73 -18.66 23.86
CA GLN A 399 -2.04 -19.32 23.75
C GLN A 399 -1.96 -20.52 22.79
N PRO A 400 -2.78 -21.56 22.96
CA PRO A 400 -2.86 -22.66 22.00
C PRO A 400 -3.20 -22.14 20.59
N LEU A 401 -2.52 -22.66 19.57
CA LEU A 401 -2.78 -22.29 18.18
C LEU A 401 -4.22 -22.65 17.77
N SER A 402 -4.96 -21.66 17.25
CA SER A 402 -6.29 -21.87 16.68
C SER A 402 -6.22 -22.78 15.44
N TRP A 403 -7.36 -23.33 15.02
CA TRP A 403 -7.42 -24.16 13.82
C TRP A 403 -6.95 -23.40 12.57
N ALA A 404 -7.39 -22.16 12.38
CA ALA A 404 -6.96 -21.33 11.25
C ALA A 404 -5.46 -21.03 11.29
N ALA A 405 -4.89 -20.77 12.48
CA ALA A 405 -3.44 -20.60 12.61
C ALA A 405 -2.69 -21.88 12.20
N ARG A 406 -3.18 -23.06 12.59
CA ARG A 406 -2.58 -24.36 12.20
C ARG A 406 -2.61 -24.60 10.69
N THR A 407 -3.72 -24.29 10.02
CA THR A 407 -3.82 -24.45 8.55
C THR A 407 -2.97 -23.43 7.80
N GLN A 408 -2.85 -22.20 8.28
CA GLN A 408 -1.94 -21.19 7.74
C GLN A 408 -0.46 -21.58 7.92
N ILE A 409 -0.10 -22.10 9.09
CA ILE A 409 1.25 -22.61 9.36
C ILE A 409 1.59 -23.79 8.44
N ALA A 410 0.66 -24.73 8.27
CA ALA A 410 0.82 -25.84 7.33
C ALA A 410 1.06 -25.34 5.90
N LEU A 411 0.24 -24.40 5.44
CA LEU A 411 0.37 -23.82 4.10
C LEU A 411 1.70 -23.08 3.92
N GLY A 412 2.12 -22.26 4.89
CA GLY A 412 3.39 -21.55 4.86
C GLY A 412 4.59 -22.51 4.80
N ALA A 413 4.59 -23.54 5.64
CA ALA A 413 5.63 -24.57 5.62
C ALA A 413 5.65 -25.32 4.27
N ALA A 414 4.49 -25.68 3.72
CA ALA A 414 4.38 -26.33 2.41
C ALA A 414 4.97 -25.48 1.28
N LYS A 415 4.67 -24.17 1.25
CA LYS A 415 5.24 -23.22 0.28
C LYS A 415 6.76 -23.11 0.39
N GLY A 416 7.30 -23.12 1.62
CA GLY A 416 8.75 -23.14 1.84
C GLY A 416 9.42 -24.39 1.27
N ILE A 417 8.79 -25.55 1.42
CA ILE A 417 9.30 -26.84 0.92
C ILE A 417 9.16 -26.91 -0.62
N GLU A 418 8.00 -26.51 -1.17
CA GLU A 418 7.77 -26.43 -2.61
C GLU A 418 8.82 -25.53 -3.30
N TYR A 419 9.14 -24.39 -2.68
CA TYR A 419 10.13 -23.47 -3.21
C TYR A 419 11.50 -24.13 -3.40
N ILE A 420 12.00 -24.85 -2.39
CA ILE A 420 13.32 -25.51 -2.46
C ILE A 420 13.34 -26.76 -3.37
N HIS A 421 12.18 -27.34 -3.67
CA HIS A 421 12.03 -28.49 -4.58
C HIS A 421 12.00 -28.07 -6.05
N ASP A 422 11.19 -27.06 -6.38
CA ASP A 422 10.79 -26.80 -7.77
C ASP A 422 11.15 -25.40 -8.28
N HIS A 423 11.19 -24.39 -7.40
CA HIS A 423 11.38 -22.99 -7.78
C HIS A 423 12.84 -22.50 -7.66
N THR A 424 13.74 -23.33 -7.16
CA THR A 424 15.18 -23.07 -7.18
C THR A 424 15.82 -23.59 -8.49
N LYS A 425 16.94 -22.96 -8.88
CA LYS A 425 17.73 -23.37 -10.07
C LYS A 425 18.17 -24.85 -10.02
N ALA A 426 18.35 -25.37 -8.81
CA ALA A 426 18.75 -26.73 -8.55
C ALA A 426 17.84 -27.30 -7.45
N ARG A 427 17.41 -28.56 -7.58
CA ARG A 427 16.48 -29.20 -6.64
C ARG A 427 17.20 -29.57 -5.35
N TYR A 428 16.75 -29.02 -4.22
CA TYR A 428 17.26 -29.34 -2.90
C TYR A 428 16.26 -30.18 -2.12
N VAL A 429 16.72 -31.25 -1.49
CA VAL A 429 15.91 -32.06 -0.56
C VAL A 429 16.42 -31.78 0.85
N HIS A 430 15.53 -31.34 1.74
CA HIS A 430 15.86 -30.88 3.09
C HIS A 430 16.27 -32.01 4.03
N ARG A 431 15.54 -33.14 4.00
CA ARG A 431 15.76 -34.39 4.75
C ARG A 431 15.61 -34.33 6.28
N ASP A 432 15.13 -33.21 6.82
CA ASP A 432 14.87 -33.07 8.26
C ASP A 432 13.70 -32.10 8.52
N ILE A 433 12.65 -32.22 7.69
CA ILE A 433 11.38 -31.53 7.92
C ILE A 433 10.72 -32.12 9.17
N LYS A 434 10.41 -31.26 10.14
CA LYS A 434 9.76 -31.60 11.41
C LYS A 434 9.28 -30.32 12.10
N THR A 435 8.38 -30.44 13.07
CA THR A 435 7.83 -29.30 13.81
C THR A 435 8.87 -28.45 14.55
N SER A 436 10.02 -29.00 14.95
CA SER A 436 11.10 -28.23 15.58
C SER A 436 11.97 -27.43 14.60
N ASN A 437 11.87 -27.72 13.31
CA ASN A 437 12.57 -27.01 12.22
C ASN A 437 11.62 -26.09 11.43
N ILE A 438 10.40 -25.87 11.92
CA ILE A 438 9.45 -24.88 11.40
C ILE A 438 9.33 -23.81 12.48
N LEU A 439 9.88 -22.63 12.22
CA LEU A 439 9.86 -21.50 13.14
C LEU A 439 8.70 -20.56 12.82
N LEU A 440 8.21 -19.83 13.82
CA LEU A 440 7.09 -18.91 13.68
C LEU A 440 7.54 -17.45 13.88
N ASP A 441 7.29 -16.59 12.90
CA ASP A 441 7.57 -15.16 13.01
C ASP A 441 6.55 -14.42 13.91
N GLU A 442 6.69 -13.09 14.04
CA GLU A 442 5.79 -12.25 14.86
C GLU A 442 4.31 -12.42 14.49
N GLY A 443 4.00 -12.69 13.22
CA GLY A 443 2.64 -12.92 12.71
C GLY A 443 2.21 -14.40 12.70
N LEU A 444 2.93 -15.28 13.39
CA LEU A 444 2.75 -16.74 13.37
C LEU A 444 2.88 -17.37 11.97
N LYS A 445 3.60 -16.73 11.04
CA LYS A 445 3.88 -17.32 9.73
C LYS A 445 5.04 -18.31 9.85
N ALA A 446 4.88 -19.44 9.16
CA ALA A 446 5.86 -20.52 9.17
C ALA A 446 7.09 -20.21 8.30
N LYS A 447 8.28 -20.44 8.85
CA LYS A 447 9.57 -20.44 8.15
C LYS A 447 10.32 -21.75 8.36
N VAL A 448 10.72 -22.40 7.27
CA VAL A 448 11.51 -23.65 7.31
C VAL A 448 12.98 -23.33 7.63
N ALA A 449 13.56 -24.05 8.58
CA ALA A 449 14.89 -23.84 9.12
C ALA A 449 15.74 -25.13 9.16
N ASP A 450 17.04 -24.98 9.46
CA ASP A 450 18.03 -26.06 9.66
C ASP A 450 18.34 -26.92 8.41
N PHE A 451 19.07 -26.32 7.46
CA PHE A 451 19.45 -26.95 6.19
C PHE A 451 20.73 -27.81 6.29
N GLY A 452 21.20 -28.12 7.50
CA GLY A 452 22.46 -28.86 7.73
C GLY A 452 22.50 -30.28 7.12
N LEU A 453 21.34 -30.86 6.81
CA LEU A 453 21.22 -32.17 6.16
C LEU A 453 20.84 -32.11 4.68
N ALA A 454 20.59 -30.90 4.15
CA ALA A 454 20.09 -30.72 2.80
C ALA A 454 21.04 -31.30 1.74
N LYS A 455 20.46 -31.96 0.73
CA LYS A 455 21.20 -32.59 -0.36
C LYS A 455 20.71 -32.04 -1.69
N LEU A 456 21.66 -31.71 -2.57
CA LEU A 456 21.37 -31.43 -3.97
C LEU A 456 21.09 -32.74 -4.71
N VAL A 457 19.95 -32.85 -5.38
CA VAL A 457 19.57 -34.02 -6.18
C VAL A 457 19.39 -33.59 -7.64
N GLY A 458 20.18 -34.15 -8.54
CA GLY A 458 20.12 -33.82 -9.97
C GLY A 458 18.79 -34.26 -10.60
N ARG A 459 18.20 -33.41 -11.47
CA ARG A 459 16.92 -33.72 -12.15
C ARG A 459 17.00 -34.83 -13.21
N ALA A 460 18.19 -35.38 -13.51
CA ALA A 460 18.41 -36.31 -14.62
C ALA A 460 19.37 -37.50 -14.33
N ASN A 461 19.93 -37.61 -13.12
CA ASN A 461 20.90 -38.65 -12.78
C ASN A 461 20.36 -39.58 -11.67
N GLU A 462 20.17 -40.86 -11.99
CA GLU A 462 19.68 -41.87 -11.04
C GLU A 462 20.70 -42.20 -9.92
N ASP A 463 22.00 -42.04 -10.19
CA ASP A 463 23.07 -42.29 -9.20
C ASP A 463 23.06 -41.31 -8.00
N ASP A 464 22.45 -40.12 -8.16
CA ASP A 464 22.38 -39.10 -7.10
C ASP A 464 21.26 -39.38 -6.07
N LEU A 465 20.39 -40.34 -6.36
CA LEU A 465 19.23 -40.69 -5.51
C LEU A 465 19.62 -41.55 -4.31
N ILE A 466 20.76 -42.24 -4.32
CA ILE A 466 21.23 -43.06 -3.20
C ILE A 466 22.09 -42.21 -2.25
N ALA A 467 21.75 -42.20 -0.96
CA ALA A 467 22.53 -41.55 0.07
C ALA A 467 23.66 -42.44 0.61
N THR A 468 24.77 -41.82 1.02
CA THR A 468 25.92 -42.52 1.60
C THR A 468 25.71 -42.97 3.05
N ARG A 469 24.70 -42.40 3.73
CA ARG A 469 24.28 -42.74 5.09
C ARG A 469 22.84 -42.34 5.35
N LEU A 470 22.16 -43.07 6.24
CA LEU A 470 20.86 -42.70 6.78
C LEU A 470 21.03 -41.47 7.71
N VAL A 471 20.25 -40.42 7.47
CA VAL A 471 20.15 -39.22 8.32
C VAL A 471 18.69 -38.75 8.35
N GLY A 472 18.33 -37.99 9.37
CA GLY A 472 16.98 -37.48 9.62
C GLY A 472 16.48 -37.89 11.01
N THR A 473 15.32 -37.38 11.40
CA THR A 473 14.77 -37.57 12.74
C THR A 473 13.85 -38.81 12.81
N PRO A 474 14.06 -39.76 13.76
CA PRO A 474 13.18 -40.91 13.94
C PRO A 474 11.72 -40.48 14.15
N GLY A 475 10.79 -41.13 13.44
CA GLY A 475 9.36 -40.73 13.40
C GLY A 475 8.96 -40.00 12.11
N TYR A 476 9.90 -39.33 11.44
CA TYR A 476 9.68 -38.61 10.17
C TYR A 476 10.34 -39.30 8.97
N LEU A 477 11.12 -40.36 9.21
CA LEU A 477 11.86 -41.07 8.16
C LEU A 477 10.94 -41.98 7.34
N PRO A 478 10.92 -41.83 6.00
CA PRO A 478 10.12 -42.69 5.13
C PRO A 478 10.78 -44.08 4.95
N PRO A 479 9.99 -45.11 4.60
CA PRO A 479 10.45 -46.49 4.52
C PRO A 479 11.56 -46.71 3.48
N GLU A 480 11.53 -46.04 2.32
CA GLU A 480 12.55 -46.18 1.28
C GLU A 480 13.91 -45.60 1.70
N SER A 481 13.93 -44.53 2.50
CA SER A 481 15.19 -44.00 3.04
C SER A 481 15.81 -44.97 4.06
N VAL A 482 15.00 -45.69 4.84
CA VAL A 482 15.48 -46.66 5.84
C VAL A 482 15.94 -47.96 5.19
N LYS A 483 15.20 -48.46 4.19
CA LYS A 483 15.47 -49.75 3.53
C LYS A 483 16.57 -49.65 2.46
N GLU A 484 16.55 -48.57 1.67
CA GLU A 484 17.31 -48.48 0.41
C GLU A 484 18.22 -47.24 0.33
N LEU A 485 18.23 -46.39 1.38
CA LEU A 485 18.96 -45.12 1.43
C LEU A 485 18.58 -44.16 0.28
N GLN A 486 17.40 -44.34 -0.33
CA GLN A 486 16.92 -43.44 -1.37
C GLN A 486 16.50 -42.08 -0.78
N VAL A 487 16.84 -41.01 -1.51
CA VAL A 487 16.54 -39.62 -1.16
C VAL A 487 15.98 -38.93 -2.40
N THR A 488 14.72 -38.53 -2.31
CA THR A 488 13.99 -37.80 -3.35
C THR A 488 13.22 -36.65 -2.72
N ALA A 489 12.61 -35.78 -3.52
CA ALA A 489 11.69 -34.76 -3.01
C ALA A 489 10.55 -35.38 -2.15
N LYS A 490 10.12 -36.61 -2.49
CA LYS A 490 9.10 -37.37 -1.76
C LYS A 490 9.52 -37.78 -0.35
N THR A 491 10.81 -37.71 -0.02
CA THR A 491 11.31 -37.87 1.35
C THR A 491 10.83 -36.72 2.24
N ASP A 492 10.85 -35.48 1.75
CA ASP A 492 10.35 -34.32 2.49
C ASP A 492 8.82 -34.30 2.54
N VAL A 493 8.14 -34.73 1.46
CA VAL A 493 6.67 -34.88 1.43
C VAL A 493 6.18 -35.80 2.55
N PHE A 494 6.84 -36.95 2.72
CA PHE A 494 6.48 -37.89 3.79
C PHE A 494 6.67 -37.29 5.19
N ALA A 495 7.81 -36.63 5.41
CA ALA A 495 8.09 -35.96 6.68
C ALA A 495 7.07 -34.83 6.95
N PHE A 496 6.64 -34.11 5.91
CA PHE A 496 5.59 -33.10 5.99
C PHE A 496 4.22 -33.71 6.32
N GLY A 497 3.89 -34.91 5.81
CA GLY A 497 2.69 -35.66 6.23
C GLY A 497 2.65 -35.92 7.73
N VAL A 498 3.81 -36.20 8.36
CA VAL A 498 3.91 -36.31 9.82
C VAL A 498 3.68 -34.96 10.50
N VAL A 499 4.19 -33.85 9.95
CA VAL A 499 3.94 -32.50 10.47
C VAL A 499 2.45 -32.16 10.44
N LEU A 500 1.74 -32.48 9.36
CA LEU A 500 0.29 -32.30 9.27
C LEU A 500 -0.44 -33.12 10.35
N ALA A 501 -0.03 -34.37 10.56
CA ALA A 501 -0.60 -35.20 11.61
C ALA A 501 -0.35 -34.62 13.02
N GLU A 502 0.82 -34.03 13.29
CA GLU A 502 1.10 -33.35 14.55
C GLU A 502 0.23 -32.09 14.73
N LEU A 503 0.00 -31.32 13.67
CA LEU A 503 -0.88 -30.15 13.68
C LEU A 503 -2.33 -30.52 13.99
N ILE A 504 -2.83 -31.64 13.44
CA ILE A 504 -4.20 -32.11 13.67
C ILE A 504 -4.38 -32.65 15.10
N THR A 505 -3.45 -33.49 15.54
CA THR A 505 -3.61 -34.27 16.79
C THR A 505 -3.00 -33.60 18.02
N GLY A 506 -2.08 -32.65 17.85
CA GLY A 506 -1.28 -32.08 18.94
C GLY A 506 -0.35 -33.10 19.62
N LYS A 507 -0.15 -34.28 19.01
CA LYS A 507 0.68 -35.37 19.57
C LYS A 507 2.04 -35.41 18.88
N ARG A 508 3.08 -35.79 19.62
CA ARG A 508 4.44 -35.95 19.07
C ARG A 508 4.47 -37.09 18.04
N ALA A 509 5.34 -36.98 17.03
CA ALA A 509 5.53 -38.03 16.00
C ALA A 509 5.77 -39.45 16.55
N LEU A 510 6.42 -39.57 17.72
CA LEU A 510 6.59 -40.82 18.47
C LEU A 510 6.00 -40.69 19.87
N ILE A 511 5.01 -41.52 20.19
CA ILE A 511 4.25 -41.51 21.44
C ILE A 511 4.59 -42.77 22.23
N ARG A 512 4.80 -42.66 23.54
CA ARG A 512 4.95 -43.86 24.39
C ARG A 512 3.60 -44.54 24.60
N ASP A 513 3.53 -45.85 24.43
CA ASP A 513 2.29 -46.58 24.66
C ASP A 513 1.95 -46.59 26.16
N ASN A 514 0.77 -46.11 26.52
CA ASN A 514 0.28 -46.09 27.90
C ASN A 514 0.12 -47.50 28.50
N ARG A 515 -0.07 -48.53 27.68
CA ARG A 515 -0.19 -49.93 28.13
C ARG A 515 1.15 -50.66 28.21
N GLU A 516 2.10 -50.27 27.36
CA GLU A 516 3.44 -50.85 27.28
C GLU A 516 4.49 -49.72 27.16
N PRO A 517 4.96 -49.13 28.27
CA PRO A 517 5.84 -47.95 28.26
C PRO A 517 7.17 -48.13 27.49
N SER A 518 7.57 -49.39 27.24
CA SER A 518 8.73 -49.76 26.43
C SER A 518 8.48 -49.75 24.92
N LYS A 519 7.23 -49.60 24.48
CA LYS A 519 6.82 -49.61 23.07
C LYS A 519 6.42 -48.19 22.65
N MET A 520 6.98 -47.72 21.55
CA MET A 520 6.59 -46.45 20.95
C MET A 520 5.57 -46.69 19.84
N LYS A 521 4.49 -45.91 19.85
CA LYS A 521 3.51 -45.81 18.77
C LYS A 521 3.90 -44.66 17.86
N SER A 522 3.89 -44.90 16.56
CA SER A 522 4.11 -43.85 15.55
C SER A 522 2.79 -43.16 15.24
N LEU A 523 2.82 -41.83 15.09
CA LEU A 523 1.68 -41.05 14.65
C LEU A 523 1.19 -41.48 13.26
N ILE A 524 2.09 -42.00 12.43
CA ILE A 524 1.78 -42.59 11.13
C ILE A 524 0.78 -43.75 11.27
N THR A 525 0.94 -44.59 12.28
CA THR A 525 0.02 -45.71 12.55
C THR A 525 -1.35 -45.21 12.99
N ILE A 526 -1.41 -44.09 13.71
CA ILE A 526 -2.68 -43.49 14.15
C ILE A 526 -3.45 -42.97 12.94
N ILE A 527 -2.82 -42.19 12.06
CA ILE A 527 -3.45 -41.69 10.82
C ILE A 527 -3.93 -42.86 9.95
N LYS A 528 -3.09 -43.88 9.73
CA LYS A 528 -3.51 -45.07 8.95
C LYS A 528 -4.69 -45.81 9.56
N ASN A 529 -4.76 -45.93 10.89
CA ASN A 529 -5.88 -46.59 11.56
C ASN A 529 -7.19 -45.80 11.44
N ILE A 530 -7.13 -44.45 11.42
CA ILE A 530 -8.32 -43.60 11.24
C ILE A 530 -9.01 -43.93 9.90
N PHE A 531 -8.24 -44.03 8.81
CA PHE A 531 -8.77 -44.34 7.48
C PHE A 531 -9.09 -45.83 7.25
N GLN A 532 -8.73 -46.72 8.20
CA GLN A 532 -9.10 -48.14 8.19
C GLN A 532 -10.34 -48.44 9.05
N ASP A 533 -10.83 -47.46 9.82
CA ASP A 533 -12.01 -47.59 10.65
C ASP A 533 -13.30 -47.64 9.80
N GLU A 534 -14.37 -48.22 10.34
CA GLU A 534 -15.69 -48.23 9.68
C GLU A 534 -16.28 -46.81 9.56
N ASN A 535 -15.90 -45.89 10.46
CA ASN A 535 -16.26 -44.48 10.41
C ASN A 535 -15.03 -43.56 10.63
N PRO A 536 -14.31 -43.23 9.55
CA PRO A 536 -13.10 -42.42 9.61
C PRO A 536 -13.27 -41.01 10.23
N GLU A 537 -14.42 -40.36 10.04
CA GLU A 537 -14.67 -39.02 10.61
C GLU A 537 -14.74 -39.06 12.13
N SER A 538 -15.47 -40.04 12.69
CA SER A 538 -15.56 -40.22 14.14
C SER A 538 -14.23 -40.69 14.75
N ALA A 539 -13.49 -41.54 14.03
CA ALA A 539 -12.16 -41.96 14.45
C ALA A 539 -11.17 -40.78 14.46
N LEU A 540 -11.26 -39.88 13.48
CA LEU A 540 -10.47 -38.65 13.43
C LEU A 540 -10.82 -37.72 14.58
N GLU A 541 -12.11 -37.47 14.82
CA GLU A 541 -12.57 -36.58 15.89
C GLU A 541 -12.06 -37.00 17.27
N ALA A 542 -11.93 -38.32 17.52
CA ALA A 542 -11.37 -38.85 18.76
C ALA A 542 -9.85 -38.61 18.92
N GLU A 543 -9.15 -38.33 17.82
CA GLU A 543 -7.69 -38.17 17.78
C GLU A 543 -7.25 -36.71 17.63
N ILE A 544 -8.16 -35.78 17.29
CA ILE A 544 -7.90 -34.33 17.19
C ILE A 544 -7.44 -33.76 18.53
N ASP A 545 -6.59 -32.74 18.47
CA ASP A 545 -6.05 -32.05 19.63
C ASP A 545 -7.16 -31.47 20.55
N GLY A 546 -7.24 -31.97 21.77
CA GLY A 546 -8.18 -31.50 22.78
C GLY A 546 -8.01 -30.02 23.16
N ASN A 547 -6.84 -29.41 22.91
CA ASN A 547 -6.62 -27.98 23.13
C ASN A 547 -7.45 -27.10 22.19
N LEU A 548 -7.91 -27.63 21.04
CA LEU A 548 -8.81 -26.93 20.13
C LEU A 548 -10.25 -26.84 20.68
N ARG A 549 -10.61 -27.62 21.70
CA ARG A 549 -11.93 -27.58 22.38
C ARG A 549 -13.14 -27.66 21.45
N GLY A 550 -13.03 -28.39 20.33
CA GLY A 550 -14.08 -28.50 19.32
C GLY A 550 -14.19 -27.26 18.40
N SER A 551 -13.26 -26.30 18.47
CA SER A 551 -13.19 -25.15 17.58
C SER A 551 -12.40 -25.46 16.31
N TYR A 552 -12.97 -26.33 15.48
CA TYR A 552 -12.51 -26.60 14.11
C TYR A 552 -13.70 -27.05 13.22
N PRO A 553 -13.65 -26.80 11.90
CA PRO A 553 -14.56 -27.42 10.95
C PRO A 553 -14.12 -28.87 10.70
N ILE A 554 -14.99 -29.85 11.01
CA ILE A 554 -14.65 -31.28 10.84
C ILE A 554 -14.30 -31.64 9.39
N GLU A 555 -14.98 -31.04 8.41
CA GLU A 555 -14.69 -31.26 6.99
C GLU A 555 -13.28 -30.83 6.60
N ASP A 556 -12.80 -29.70 7.12
CA ASP A 556 -11.45 -29.20 6.87
C ASP A 556 -10.40 -30.03 7.60
N ALA A 557 -10.69 -30.46 8.84
CA ALA A 557 -9.84 -31.37 9.57
C ALA A 557 -9.70 -32.72 8.84
N PHE A 558 -10.79 -33.22 8.28
CA PHE A 558 -10.81 -34.44 7.48
C PHE A 558 -9.99 -34.29 6.19
N LYS A 559 -10.19 -33.22 5.42
CA LYS A 559 -9.37 -32.92 4.22
C LYS A 559 -7.88 -32.80 4.55
N MET A 560 -7.54 -32.13 5.65
CA MET A 560 -6.14 -32.02 6.09
C MET A 560 -5.55 -33.37 6.49
N ALA A 561 -6.36 -34.26 7.08
CA ALA A 561 -5.98 -35.64 7.40
C ALA A 561 -5.80 -36.51 6.13
N GLU A 562 -6.63 -36.32 5.10
CA GLU A 562 -6.49 -37.01 3.81
C GLU A 562 -5.19 -36.61 3.10
N ILE A 563 -4.85 -35.31 3.13
CA ILE A 563 -3.56 -34.82 2.62
C ILE A 563 -2.41 -35.47 3.40
N ALA A 564 -2.51 -35.55 4.73
CA ALA A 564 -1.52 -36.20 5.57
C ALA A 564 -1.37 -37.69 5.23
N GLU A 565 -2.48 -38.42 5.06
CA GLU A 565 -2.48 -39.85 4.69
C GLU A 565 -1.82 -40.08 3.32
N SER A 566 -2.19 -39.27 2.32
CA SER A 566 -1.61 -39.32 0.98
C SER A 566 -0.11 -39.01 0.98
N CYS A 567 0.35 -38.10 1.84
CA CYS A 567 1.78 -37.85 2.03
C CYS A 567 2.50 -39.04 2.71
N LEU A 568 1.78 -39.83 3.51
CA LEU A 568 2.31 -40.94 4.31
C LEU A 568 2.24 -42.31 3.61
N SER A 569 1.91 -42.36 2.31
CA SER A 569 1.92 -43.59 1.52
C SER A 569 3.28 -44.31 1.58
N GLU A 570 3.25 -45.65 1.64
CA GLU A 570 4.48 -46.44 1.75
C GLU A 570 5.33 -46.31 0.48
N ASP A 571 4.70 -46.36 -0.69
CA ASP A 571 5.36 -46.18 -1.98
C ASP A 571 5.51 -44.69 -2.30
N ALA A 572 6.75 -44.26 -2.54
CA ALA A 572 7.07 -42.84 -2.77
C ALA A 572 6.43 -42.26 -4.05
N VAL A 573 6.08 -43.13 -5.01
CA VAL A 573 5.45 -42.74 -6.28
C VAL A 573 4.02 -42.24 -6.06
N ASP A 574 3.30 -42.83 -5.11
CA ASP A 574 1.89 -42.53 -4.84
C ASP A 574 1.68 -41.25 -4.04
N ARG A 575 2.74 -40.77 -3.37
CA ARG A 575 2.70 -39.50 -2.63
C ARG A 575 2.50 -38.33 -3.61
N PRO A 576 1.77 -37.26 -3.24
CA PRO A 576 1.64 -36.06 -4.08
C PRO A 576 2.97 -35.31 -4.24
N GLU A 577 3.03 -34.39 -5.21
CA GLU A 577 4.10 -33.37 -5.24
C GLU A 577 3.76 -32.24 -4.26
N MET A 578 4.77 -31.50 -3.79
CA MET A 578 4.53 -30.40 -2.84
C MET A 578 3.65 -29.29 -3.44
N SER A 579 3.70 -29.07 -4.75
CA SER A 579 2.82 -28.12 -5.45
C SER A 579 1.34 -28.50 -5.31
N ASP A 580 1.02 -29.80 -5.39
CA ASP A 580 -0.35 -30.30 -5.23
C ASP A 580 -0.80 -30.11 -3.78
N VAL A 581 0.08 -30.43 -2.83
CA VAL A 581 -0.15 -30.24 -1.38
C VAL A 581 -0.42 -28.76 -1.06
N VAL A 582 0.32 -27.81 -1.65
CA VAL A 582 0.09 -26.37 -1.48
C VAL A 582 -1.29 -25.95 -2.00
N VAL A 583 -1.72 -26.46 -3.15
CA VAL A 583 -3.06 -26.17 -3.70
C VAL A 583 -4.16 -26.70 -2.77
N MET A 584 -4.05 -27.96 -2.33
CA MET A 584 -5.02 -28.59 -1.44
C MET A 584 -5.08 -27.87 -0.08
N LEU A 585 -3.93 -27.54 0.53
CA LEU A 585 -3.87 -26.80 1.79
C LEU A 585 -4.35 -25.36 1.65
N SER A 586 -4.18 -24.72 0.48
CA SER A 586 -4.72 -23.38 0.23
C SER A 586 -6.25 -23.37 0.32
N GLN A 587 -6.91 -24.39 -0.24
CA GLN A 587 -8.37 -24.54 -0.14
C GLN A 587 -8.82 -24.75 1.31
N VAL A 588 -8.14 -25.63 2.06
CA VAL A 588 -8.43 -25.86 3.48
C VAL A 588 -8.22 -24.58 4.29
N ALA A 589 -7.12 -23.86 4.05
CA ALA A 589 -6.80 -22.65 4.79
C ALA A 589 -7.78 -21.50 4.51
N MET A 590 -8.25 -21.35 3.26
CA MET A 590 -9.31 -20.39 2.91
C MET A 590 -10.63 -20.73 3.59
N SER A 591 -11.08 -21.98 3.48
CA SER A 591 -12.30 -22.48 4.13
C SER A 591 -12.24 -22.31 5.65
N SER A 592 -11.09 -22.56 6.27
CA SER A 592 -10.91 -22.40 7.71
C SER A 592 -10.90 -20.94 8.17
N ILE A 593 -10.40 -20.00 7.37
CA ILE A 593 -10.52 -18.56 7.63
C ILE A 593 -11.97 -18.10 7.52
N GLU A 594 -12.68 -18.53 6.47
CA GLU A 594 -14.10 -18.22 6.28
C GLU A 594 -14.94 -18.79 7.43
N TRP A 595 -14.63 -20.01 7.86
CA TRP A 595 -15.29 -20.64 9.00
C TRP A 595 -15.01 -19.90 10.32
N GLU A 596 -13.76 -19.52 10.60
CA GLU A 596 -13.43 -18.72 11.79
C GLU A 596 -14.09 -17.34 11.75
N ALA A 597 -14.19 -16.72 10.57
CA ALA A 597 -14.97 -15.50 10.35
C ALA A 597 -16.48 -15.72 10.58
N SER A 598 -17.01 -16.90 10.23
CA SER A 598 -18.42 -17.27 10.44
C SER A 598 -18.75 -17.59 11.91
N LEU A 599 -17.81 -18.18 12.66
CA LEU A 599 -17.92 -18.39 14.11
C LEU A 599 -17.96 -17.08 14.89
N GLY A 600 -17.38 -16.02 14.32
CA GLY A 600 -17.52 -14.66 14.81
C GLY A 600 -18.90 -14.08 14.56
N GLY A 601 -19.98 -14.82 14.90
CA GLY A 601 -21.43 -14.54 14.72
C GLY A 601 -21.94 -13.21 15.29
N ASN A 602 -21.32 -12.13 14.85
CA ASN A 602 -21.44 -10.74 15.24
C ASN A 602 -20.70 -9.86 14.22
N SER A 603 -20.50 -10.32 12.97
CA SER A 603 -19.94 -9.47 11.94
C SER A 603 -20.85 -8.25 11.79
N GLN A 604 -20.26 -7.06 11.80
CA GLN A 604 -21.03 -5.83 11.68
C GLN A 604 -21.80 -5.80 10.34
N ALA A 605 -21.33 -6.52 9.33
CA ALA A 605 -21.96 -6.68 8.03
C ALA A 605 -23.29 -7.46 8.08
N GLU A 606 -23.39 -8.57 8.82
CA GLU A 606 -24.66 -9.32 8.94
C GLU A 606 -25.72 -8.54 9.73
N LYS A 607 -25.28 -7.81 10.77
CA LYS A 607 -26.16 -6.91 11.53
C LYS A 607 -26.71 -5.79 10.66
N PHE A 608 -25.89 -5.27 9.75
CA PHE A 608 -26.30 -4.27 8.78
C PHE A 608 -27.43 -4.79 7.88
N PHE A 609 -27.30 -5.98 7.28
CA PHE A 609 -28.36 -6.55 6.44
C PHE A 609 -29.64 -6.87 7.21
N THR A 610 -29.51 -7.40 8.43
CA THR A 610 -30.67 -7.64 9.31
C THR A 610 -31.42 -6.32 9.60
N LYS A 611 -30.69 -5.24 9.89
CA LYS A 611 -31.26 -3.90 10.14
C LYS A 611 -31.86 -3.26 8.88
N LEU A 612 -31.27 -3.52 7.71
CA LEU A 612 -31.79 -3.05 6.44
C LEU A 612 -33.13 -3.74 6.12
N ILE A 613 -33.21 -5.06 6.33
CA ILE A 613 -34.41 -5.88 6.17
C ILE A 613 -35.50 -5.50 7.18
N GLU A 614 -35.15 -5.20 8.45
CA GLU A 614 -36.11 -4.69 9.44
C GLU A 614 -36.77 -3.35 9.02
N LYS A 615 -36.13 -2.58 8.13
CA LYS A 615 -36.63 -1.32 7.57
C LYS A 615 -37.36 -1.46 6.22
N GLU A 616 -37.60 -2.68 5.71
CA GLU A 616 -38.25 -2.99 4.40
C GLU A 616 -39.74 -2.59 4.27
N GLY A 617 -40.12 -1.40 4.75
CA GLY A 617 -41.45 -0.83 4.51
C GLY A 617 -41.56 -0.05 3.20
N ASP A 618 -40.47 0.54 2.69
CA ASP A 618 -40.48 1.37 1.48
C ASP A 618 -39.05 1.61 0.94
N PRO A 619 -38.68 1.15 -0.28
CA PRO A 619 -37.35 1.35 -0.88
C PRO A 619 -36.96 2.82 -1.08
N GLU A 620 -37.92 3.75 -1.13
CA GLU A 620 -37.66 5.19 -1.23
C GLU A 620 -37.33 5.85 0.13
N SER A 621 -37.35 5.11 1.25
CA SER A 621 -37.21 5.65 2.61
C SER A 621 -35.89 5.32 3.32
N HIS A 622 -34.93 4.67 2.66
CA HIS A 622 -33.69 4.27 3.31
C HIS A 622 -32.79 5.47 3.63
N ASP A 623 -32.64 5.77 4.91
CA ASP A 623 -31.59 6.67 5.38
C ASP A 623 -30.21 6.08 5.02
N PRO A 624 -29.32 6.82 4.33
CA PRO A 624 -27.98 6.33 3.95
C PRO A 624 -27.04 6.13 5.16
N VAL A 625 -27.51 6.47 6.37
CA VAL A 625 -26.80 6.31 7.63
C VAL A 625 -27.68 5.55 8.61
N VAL A 626 -27.21 4.40 9.08
CA VAL A 626 -27.87 3.56 10.08
C VAL A 626 -26.99 3.48 11.31
N TYR A 627 -27.55 3.70 12.49
CA TYR A 627 -26.83 3.59 13.75
C TYR A 627 -27.37 2.42 14.57
N ASP A 628 -26.50 1.51 14.98
CA ASP A 628 -26.84 0.39 15.86
C ASP A 628 -25.74 0.14 16.89
N ASN A 629 -26.10 0.08 18.17
CA ASN A 629 -25.23 -0.35 19.27
C ASN A 629 -23.82 0.29 19.31
N GLY A 630 -23.69 1.59 18.98
CA GLY A 630 -22.40 2.29 18.98
C GLY A 630 -21.62 2.20 17.67
N VAL A 631 -22.22 1.65 16.61
CA VAL A 631 -21.65 1.57 15.27
C VAL A 631 -22.53 2.34 14.28
N SER A 632 -21.91 3.23 13.53
CA SER A 632 -22.51 3.95 12.42
C SER A 632 -22.17 3.22 11.12
N TYR A 633 -23.20 2.80 10.41
CA TYR A 633 -23.13 2.22 9.08
C TYR A 633 -23.51 3.28 8.06
N LEU A 634 -22.64 3.51 7.09
CA LEU A 634 -22.90 4.37 5.95
C LEU A 634 -22.84 3.52 4.71
N PHE A 635 -23.85 3.62 3.86
CA PHE A 635 -23.89 2.78 2.67
C PHE A 635 -24.46 3.52 1.47
N ILE A 636 -24.06 3.04 0.30
CA ILE A 636 -24.66 3.38 -0.98
C ILE A 636 -24.98 2.10 -1.72
N GLN A 637 -26.03 2.12 -2.52
CA GLN A 637 -26.38 1.03 -3.42
C GLN A 637 -26.02 1.42 -4.85
N HIS A 638 -25.30 0.55 -5.55
CA HIS A 638 -25.05 0.67 -6.98
C HIS A 638 -25.40 -0.66 -7.64
N ASN A 639 -26.39 -0.65 -8.54
CA ASN A 639 -26.99 -1.86 -9.12
C ASN A 639 -27.45 -2.85 -8.02
N ASN A 640 -26.95 -4.10 -8.07
CA ASN A 640 -27.21 -5.16 -7.11
C ASN A 640 -26.16 -5.25 -5.98
N VAL A 641 -25.24 -4.28 -5.89
CA VAL A 641 -24.14 -4.28 -4.91
C VAL A 641 -24.30 -3.16 -3.88
N TYR A 642 -24.10 -3.50 -2.61
CA TYR A 642 -24.05 -2.54 -1.51
C TYR A 642 -22.60 -2.24 -1.12
N PHE A 643 -22.24 -0.96 -1.14
CA PHE A 643 -20.97 -0.47 -0.62
C PHE A 643 -21.22 0.09 0.77
N MET A 644 -20.61 -0.50 1.81
CA MET A 644 -20.88 -0.17 3.20
C MET A 644 -19.58 0.12 3.96
N ALA A 645 -19.57 1.21 4.72
CA ALA A 645 -18.53 1.57 5.67
C ALA A 645 -19.12 1.55 7.09
N ALA A 646 -18.45 0.84 8.00
CA ALA A 646 -18.83 0.77 9.40
C ALA A 646 -17.79 1.48 10.27
N SER A 647 -18.23 2.34 11.19
CA SER A 647 -17.34 3.02 12.13
C SER A 647 -17.95 3.11 13.53
N ARG A 648 -17.11 2.91 14.55
CA ARG A 648 -17.45 3.18 15.97
C ARG A 648 -17.15 4.62 16.40
N GLN A 649 -16.45 5.36 15.56
CA GLN A 649 -16.02 6.73 15.82
C GLN A 649 -17.00 7.71 15.20
N ASN A 650 -17.00 8.95 15.70
CA ASN A 650 -17.76 10.04 15.10
C ASN A 650 -17.06 10.54 13.82
N CYS A 651 -17.20 9.78 12.74
CA CYS A 651 -16.63 10.08 11.44
C CYS A 651 -17.44 11.13 10.68
N ASN A 652 -16.78 11.87 9.78
CA ASN A 652 -17.48 12.75 8.86
C ASN A 652 -18.27 11.93 7.83
N ALA A 653 -19.59 11.88 8.02
CA ALA A 653 -20.50 11.11 7.16
C ALA A 653 -20.43 11.53 5.69
N ALA A 654 -20.29 12.83 5.41
CA ALA A 654 -20.21 13.34 4.05
C ALA A 654 -18.91 12.88 3.36
N SER A 655 -17.78 12.87 4.08
CA SER A 655 -16.51 12.38 3.56
C SER A 655 -16.57 10.90 3.21
N LEU A 656 -17.17 10.07 4.08
CA LEU A 656 -17.31 8.63 3.83
C LEU A 656 -18.26 8.35 2.65
N LEU A 657 -19.41 9.03 2.57
CA LEU A 657 -20.32 8.87 1.42
C LEU A 657 -19.66 9.30 0.11
N PHE A 658 -18.93 10.42 0.12
CA PHE A 658 -18.16 10.88 -1.04
C PHE A 658 -17.10 9.85 -1.43
N PHE A 659 -16.40 9.28 -0.46
CA PHE A 659 -15.43 8.23 -0.68
C PHE A 659 -16.05 6.97 -1.30
N LEU A 660 -17.20 6.49 -0.80
CA LEU A 660 -17.88 5.32 -1.37
C LEU A 660 -18.26 5.55 -2.84
N HIS A 661 -18.74 6.75 -3.19
CA HIS A 661 -18.98 7.11 -4.58
C HIS A 661 -17.71 7.12 -5.43
N ARG A 662 -16.57 7.56 -4.87
CA ARG A 662 -15.27 7.50 -5.54
C ARG A 662 -14.80 6.06 -5.78
N VAL A 663 -15.00 5.15 -4.82
CA VAL A 663 -14.69 3.73 -5.01
C VAL A 663 -15.49 3.15 -6.18
N VAL A 664 -16.79 3.45 -6.25
CA VAL A 664 -17.65 3.06 -7.39
C VAL A 664 -17.13 3.60 -8.71
N ASP A 665 -16.69 4.86 -8.75
CA ASP A 665 -16.12 5.45 -9.97
C ASP A 665 -14.80 4.81 -10.38
N VAL A 666 -13.95 4.43 -9.41
CA VAL A 666 -12.71 3.68 -9.68
C VAL A 666 -13.04 2.30 -10.23
N PHE A 667 -13.95 1.55 -9.62
CA PHE A 667 -14.31 0.21 -10.10
C PHE A 667 -14.95 0.24 -11.49
N LYS A 668 -15.80 1.23 -11.80
CA LYS A 668 -16.32 1.44 -13.16
C LYS A 668 -15.23 1.72 -14.18
N HIS A 669 -14.14 2.38 -13.79
CA HIS A 669 -13.02 2.61 -14.69
C HIS A 669 -12.26 1.32 -15.04
N TYR A 670 -12.13 0.41 -14.07
CA TYR A 670 -11.42 -0.86 -14.26
C TYR A 670 -12.26 -1.94 -14.95
N PHE A 671 -13.56 -2.02 -14.61
CA PHE A 671 -14.42 -3.14 -15.03
C PHE A 671 -15.44 -2.75 -16.11
N GLU A 672 -15.51 -1.46 -16.50
CA GLU A 672 -16.54 -0.86 -17.37
C GLU A 672 -17.96 -0.91 -16.76
N GLU A 673 -18.43 -2.10 -16.41
CA GLU A 673 -19.68 -2.37 -15.70
C GLU A 673 -19.41 -2.92 -14.30
N LEU A 674 -20.07 -2.33 -13.30
CA LEU A 674 -19.94 -2.72 -11.90
C LEU A 674 -21.13 -3.56 -11.48
N GLU A 675 -20.92 -4.86 -11.43
CA GLU A 675 -21.89 -5.88 -11.01
C GLU A 675 -21.21 -6.88 -10.06
N GLU A 676 -22.00 -7.77 -9.46
CA GLU A 676 -21.51 -8.83 -8.57
C GLU A 676 -20.47 -9.75 -9.26
N GLU A 677 -20.70 -10.11 -10.52
CA GLU A 677 -19.79 -10.94 -11.31
C GLU A 677 -18.46 -10.21 -11.55
N SER A 678 -18.50 -8.91 -11.91
CA SER A 678 -17.30 -8.10 -12.10
C SER A 678 -16.38 -8.09 -10.88
N LEU A 679 -16.94 -8.06 -9.66
CA LEU A 679 -16.17 -8.09 -8.42
C LEU A 679 -15.61 -9.47 -8.11
N ARG A 680 -16.38 -10.54 -8.37
CA ARG A 680 -15.94 -11.93 -8.13
C ARG A 680 -14.82 -12.34 -9.07
N ASP A 681 -14.93 -12.02 -10.35
CA ASP A 681 -13.96 -12.40 -11.36
C ASP A 681 -12.63 -11.64 -11.21
N ASN A 682 -12.67 -10.42 -10.64
CA ASN A 682 -11.51 -9.55 -10.47
C ASN A 682 -11.10 -9.33 -9.01
N PHE A 683 -11.41 -10.28 -8.11
CA PHE A 683 -11.23 -10.11 -6.66
C PHE A 683 -9.80 -9.69 -6.26
N VAL A 684 -8.77 -10.19 -6.96
CA VAL A 684 -7.36 -9.81 -6.70
C VAL A 684 -7.16 -8.31 -6.88
N VAL A 685 -7.59 -7.77 -8.03
CA VAL A 685 -7.49 -6.34 -8.34
C VAL A 685 -8.35 -5.50 -7.40
N VAL A 686 -9.52 -6.01 -7.00
CA VAL A 686 -10.39 -5.35 -6.02
C VAL A 686 -9.68 -5.18 -4.67
N TYR A 687 -9.00 -6.22 -4.16
CA TYR A 687 -8.24 -6.12 -2.91
C TYR A 687 -7.07 -5.15 -3.02
N GLU A 688 -6.29 -5.21 -4.12
CA GLU A 688 -5.19 -4.26 -4.37
C GLU A 688 -5.70 -2.81 -4.44
N LEU A 689 -6.83 -2.59 -5.11
CA LEU A 689 -7.45 -1.26 -5.19
C LEU A 689 -7.92 -0.79 -3.82
N LEU A 690 -8.55 -1.64 -3.01
CA LEU A 690 -9.03 -1.23 -1.69
C LEU A 690 -7.89 -0.86 -0.74
N ASP A 691 -6.78 -1.60 -0.78
CA ASP A 691 -5.56 -1.34 0.01
C ASP A 691 -4.91 0.00 -0.40
N GLU A 692 -4.87 0.30 -1.70
CA GLU A 692 -4.25 1.54 -2.22
C GLU A 692 -5.16 2.77 -2.14
N ILE A 693 -6.49 2.58 -2.18
CA ILE A 693 -7.46 3.69 -2.14
C ILE A 693 -7.74 4.14 -0.70
N MET A 694 -7.60 3.26 0.30
CA MET A 694 -7.81 3.59 1.71
C MET A 694 -6.81 2.85 2.60
N ASP A 695 -6.12 3.60 3.45
CA ASP A 695 -5.29 3.04 4.52
C ASP A 695 -5.83 3.49 5.88
N PHE A 696 -6.08 2.53 6.78
CA PHE A 696 -6.56 2.74 8.14
C PHE A 696 -7.78 3.70 8.29
N GLY A 697 -8.69 3.69 7.32
CA GLY A 697 -9.87 4.57 7.32
C GLY A 697 -9.65 5.94 6.70
N TYR A 698 -8.43 6.26 6.26
CA TYR A 698 -8.09 7.50 5.56
C TYR A 698 -8.00 7.26 4.05
N PRO A 699 -8.84 7.93 3.25
CA PRO A 699 -8.72 7.89 1.79
C PRO A 699 -7.34 8.38 1.32
N GLN A 700 -6.70 7.58 0.48
CA GLN A 700 -5.40 7.87 -0.13
C GLN A 700 -5.62 8.30 -1.60
N PHE A 701 -5.26 7.45 -2.56
CA PHE A 701 -5.36 7.75 -3.99
C PHE A 701 -6.70 7.27 -4.55
N THR A 702 -7.60 8.19 -4.86
CA THR A 702 -8.91 7.86 -5.47
C THR A 702 -8.96 8.08 -6.98
N GLU A 703 -7.82 8.33 -7.63
CA GLU A 703 -7.74 8.66 -9.06
C GLU A 703 -7.51 7.42 -9.92
N ALA A 704 -8.58 6.91 -10.53
CA ALA A 704 -8.57 5.66 -11.29
C ALA A 704 -7.50 5.59 -12.40
N LYS A 705 -7.26 6.70 -13.12
CA LYS A 705 -6.26 6.75 -14.19
C LYS A 705 -4.83 6.56 -13.67
N ILE A 706 -4.54 7.04 -12.47
CA ILE A 706 -3.19 6.94 -11.90
C ILE A 706 -2.99 5.60 -11.24
N LEU A 707 -4.03 5.11 -10.53
CA LEU A 707 -4.08 3.74 -10.05
C LEU A 707 -3.78 2.77 -11.20
N SER A 708 -4.37 2.99 -12.38
CA SER A 708 -4.18 2.10 -13.54
C SER A 708 -2.77 2.08 -14.13
N GLU A 709 -1.90 3.02 -13.75
CA GLU A 709 -0.50 3.01 -14.18
C GLU A 709 0.31 1.93 -13.45
N PHE A 710 -0.05 1.57 -12.21
CA PHE A 710 0.68 0.61 -11.38
C PHE A 710 -0.14 -0.60 -10.89
N ILE A 711 -1.46 -0.48 -10.80
CA ILE A 711 -2.38 -1.61 -10.58
C ILE A 711 -2.96 -1.98 -11.95
N LYS A 712 -2.52 -3.11 -12.51
CA LYS A 712 -2.92 -3.54 -13.86
C LYS A 712 -3.75 -4.81 -13.80
N THR A 713 -4.80 -4.86 -14.60
CA THR A 713 -5.69 -6.02 -14.76
C THR A 713 -5.04 -7.18 -15.53
N ASP A 714 -3.98 -6.92 -16.30
CA ASP A 714 -3.31 -7.92 -17.13
C ASP A 714 -2.23 -8.71 -16.37
N ALA A 715 -2.32 -10.04 -16.44
CA ALA A 715 -1.34 -11.03 -15.97
C ALA A 715 0.02 -11.01 -16.72
N TYR A 716 0.48 -9.84 -17.18
CA TYR A 716 1.83 -9.68 -17.73
C TYR A 716 2.85 -9.63 -16.60
N ARG A 717 3.43 -10.81 -16.36
CA ARG A 717 4.72 -11.09 -15.72
C ARG A 717 5.57 -9.85 -15.40
N MET A 718 5.81 -9.68 -14.10
CA MET A 718 6.81 -8.80 -13.53
C MET A 718 8.21 -9.11 -14.08
N GLU A 719 8.73 -8.25 -14.95
CA GLU A 719 10.18 -8.10 -15.21
C GLU A 719 10.72 -6.72 -14.80
N VAL A 720 9.89 -5.84 -14.24
CA VAL A 720 10.30 -4.51 -13.78
C VAL A 720 9.61 -4.22 -12.45
N THR A 721 10.39 -3.91 -11.40
CA THR A 721 9.89 -3.30 -10.16
C THR A 721 9.19 -2.00 -10.53
N GLN A 722 7.85 -2.02 -10.57
CA GLN A 722 7.07 -0.84 -10.91
C GLN A 722 7.15 0.13 -9.74
N ARG A 723 7.84 1.25 -9.95
CA ARG A 723 7.85 2.36 -9.00
C ARG A 723 6.54 3.13 -9.19
N PRO A 724 5.88 3.59 -8.11
CA PRO A 724 4.70 4.43 -8.25
C PRO A 724 5.05 5.65 -9.11
N PRO A 725 4.16 6.05 -10.04
CA PRO A 725 4.39 7.21 -10.89
C PRO A 725 4.70 8.45 -10.05
N MET A 726 5.60 9.33 -10.53
CA MET A 726 5.90 10.58 -9.81
C MET A 726 4.67 11.47 -9.60
N ALA A 727 3.58 11.26 -10.34
CA ALA A 727 2.30 11.93 -10.11
C ALA A 727 1.72 11.65 -8.72
N VAL A 728 2.01 10.48 -8.13
CA VAL A 728 1.55 10.05 -6.80
C VAL A 728 2.18 10.90 -5.68
N THR A 729 3.39 11.43 -5.88
CA THR A 729 4.13 12.24 -4.88
C THR A 729 4.21 13.73 -5.23
N ASN A 730 3.70 14.15 -6.38
CA ASN A 730 3.77 15.52 -6.86
C ASN A 730 2.49 16.30 -6.49
N ALA A 731 2.60 17.63 -6.34
CA ALA A 731 1.46 18.51 -6.07
C ALA A 731 0.40 18.51 -7.20
N VAL A 732 0.74 17.97 -8.38
CA VAL A 732 -0.18 17.73 -9.49
C VAL A 732 -0.49 16.24 -9.54
N SER A 733 -1.50 15.83 -8.77
CA SER A 733 -1.87 14.43 -8.58
C SER A 733 -2.75 13.86 -9.69
N TRP A 734 -3.08 14.61 -10.75
CA TRP A 734 -4.08 14.23 -11.76
C TRP A 734 -3.56 14.21 -13.19
N ARG A 735 -2.25 14.39 -13.38
CA ARG A 735 -1.62 14.40 -14.70
C ARG A 735 -0.17 13.92 -14.62
N SER A 736 0.13 12.86 -15.34
CA SER A 736 1.47 12.27 -15.44
C SER A 736 2.39 13.06 -16.36
N GLU A 737 3.69 13.08 -16.05
CA GLU A 737 4.70 13.69 -16.91
C GLU A 737 5.00 12.80 -18.13
N GLY A 738 5.42 13.41 -19.25
CA GLY A 738 5.85 12.66 -20.45
C GLY A 738 4.76 12.32 -21.47
N ILE A 739 3.50 12.72 -21.24
CA ILE A 739 2.39 12.56 -22.19
C ILE A 739 2.73 13.26 -23.52
N ARG A 740 2.53 12.59 -24.65
CA ARG A 740 2.86 13.13 -25.97
C ARG A 740 1.82 12.75 -27.02
N TYR A 741 1.27 13.77 -27.68
CA TYR A 741 0.33 13.63 -28.77
C TYR A 741 0.92 14.08 -30.11
N LYS A 742 0.47 13.45 -31.20
CA LYS A 742 0.81 13.89 -32.57
C LYS A 742 0.17 15.24 -32.91
N LYS A 743 -1.02 15.48 -32.40
CA LYS A 743 -1.78 16.73 -32.53
C LYS A 743 -2.22 17.16 -31.14
N ASN A 744 -1.99 18.43 -30.82
CA ASN A 744 -2.40 18.99 -29.53
C ASN A 744 -3.76 19.67 -29.69
N GLU A 745 -4.81 19.05 -29.15
CA GLU A 745 -6.20 19.48 -29.35
C GLU A 745 -6.93 19.52 -28.01
N VAL A 746 -7.83 20.50 -27.85
CA VAL A 746 -8.70 20.61 -26.69
C VAL A 746 -10.13 20.79 -27.16
N PHE A 747 -11.05 19.97 -26.69
CA PHE A 747 -12.48 20.12 -26.94
C PHE A 747 -13.16 20.55 -25.65
N LEU A 748 -13.91 21.65 -25.72
CA LEU A 748 -14.66 22.20 -24.60
C LEU A 748 -16.15 22.17 -24.94
N ASP A 749 -16.89 21.37 -24.18
CA ASP A 749 -18.32 21.21 -24.30
C ASP A 749 -18.99 21.99 -23.16
N VAL A 750 -19.65 23.08 -23.49
CA VAL A 750 -20.48 23.82 -22.55
C VAL A 750 -21.88 23.22 -22.61
N VAL A 751 -22.22 22.42 -21.61
CA VAL A 751 -23.49 21.71 -21.52
C VAL A 751 -24.36 22.38 -20.46
N GLU A 752 -25.55 22.83 -20.83
CA GLU A 752 -26.53 23.41 -19.92
C GLU A 752 -27.75 22.51 -19.79
N SER A 753 -28.01 22.04 -18.58
CA SER A 753 -29.22 21.31 -18.23
C SER A 753 -30.24 22.29 -17.64
N VAL A 754 -31.39 22.39 -18.31
CA VAL A 754 -32.48 23.26 -17.89
C VAL A 754 -33.45 22.45 -17.02
N ASN A 755 -33.56 22.82 -15.75
CA ASN A 755 -34.53 22.25 -14.82
C ASN A 755 -35.75 23.15 -14.76
N ILE A 756 -36.92 22.61 -15.07
CA ILE A 756 -38.20 23.32 -15.05
C ILE A 756 -39.24 22.45 -14.37
N LEU A 757 -39.94 23.02 -13.39
CA LEU A 757 -41.14 22.45 -12.82
C LEU A 757 -42.31 23.40 -13.06
N VAL A 758 -43.32 22.94 -13.78
CA VAL A 758 -44.56 23.69 -14.01
C VAL A 758 -45.68 23.03 -13.20
N ASN A 759 -46.47 23.84 -12.47
CA ASN A 759 -47.66 23.33 -11.78
C ASN A 759 -48.82 23.08 -12.76
N SER A 760 -49.89 22.45 -12.28
CA SER A 760 -51.10 22.20 -13.06
C SER A 760 -51.72 23.47 -13.64
N ASN A 761 -51.60 24.61 -12.96
CA ASN A 761 -52.10 25.90 -13.44
C ASN A 761 -51.24 26.54 -14.55
N GLY A 762 -50.18 25.88 -15.01
CA GLY A 762 -49.27 26.40 -16.03
C GLY A 762 -48.28 27.46 -15.54
N GLN A 763 -48.11 27.61 -14.22
CA GLN A 763 -47.12 28.51 -13.62
C GLN A 763 -45.81 27.77 -13.35
N ILE A 764 -44.69 28.45 -13.58
CA ILE A 764 -43.35 27.93 -13.32
C ILE A 764 -43.07 28.03 -11.82
N VAL A 765 -42.87 26.88 -11.17
CA VAL A 765 -42.56 26.76 -9.74
C VAL A 765 -41.05 26.77 -9.52
N ARG A 766 -40.30 26.07 -10.37
CA ARG A 766 -38.84 25.98 -10.32
C ARG A 766 -38.28 26.19 -11.71
N SER A 767 -37.26 27.03 -11.81
CA SER A 767 -36.49 27.25 -13.04
C SER A 767 -35.04 27.48 -12.64
N ASP A 768 -34.21 26.48 -12.89
CA ASP A 768 -32.78 26.53 -12.62
C ASP A 768 -32.03 26.08 -13.88
N VAL A 769 -30.88 26.70 -14.16
CA VAL A 769 -29.95 26.19 -15.17
C VAL A 769 -28.72 25.68 -14.45
N VAL A 770 -28.44 24.39 -14.62
CA VAL A 770 -27.23 23.74 -14.14
C VAL A 770 -26.35 23.50 -15.35
N GLY A 771 -25.22 24.21 -15.43
CA GLY A 771 -24.26 24.07 -16.50
C GLY A 771 -23.01 23.32 -16.07
N ALA A 772 -22.37 22.67 -17.03
CA ALA A 772 -21.10 21.98 -16.87
C ALA A 772 -20.19 22.32 -18.06
N LEU A 773 -18.93 22.66 -17.77
CA LEU A 773 -17.86 22.75 -18.76
C LEU A 773 -17.12 21.42 -18.78
N LYS A 774 -17.44 20.57 -19.75
CA LYS A 774 -16.77 19.29 -19.95
C LYS A 774 -15.61 19.48 -20.92
N MET A 775 -14.42 19.05 -20.53
CA MET A 775 -13.22 19.23 -21.33
C MET A 775 -12.66 17.88 -21.74
N ARG A 776 -12.20 17.77 -22.99
CA ARG A 776 -11.43 16.65 -23.50
C ARG A 776 -10.09 17.18 -23.97
N THR A 777 -9.02 16.77 -23.31
CA THR A 777 -7.67 17.24 -23.64
C THR A 777 -6.80 16.15 -24.22
N TYR A 778 -6.13 16.52 -25.30
CA TYR A 778 -5.09 15.73 -25.93
C TYR A 778 -3.88 16.64 -26.07
N LEU A 779 -3.21 16.91 -24.95
CA LEU A 779 -2.12 17.87 -24.86
C LEU A 779 -0.82 17.17 -24.45
N SER A 780 0.30 17.58 -25.04
CA SER A 780 1.62 17.04 -24.70
C SER A 780 2.20 17.78 -23.50
N GLY A 781 2.95 17.08 -22.63
CA GLY A 781 3.64 17.67 -21.48
C GLY A 781 2.70 18.06 -20.33
N MET A 782 3.07 19.14 -19.63
CA MET A 782 2.40 19.67 -18.43
C MET A 782 1.92 21.12 -18.67
N PRO A 783 0.88 21.30 -19.51
CA PRO A 783 0.46 22.62 -19.95
C PRO A 783 -0.33 23.34 -18.85
N GLU A 784 -0.06 24.63 -18.68
CA GLU A 784 -0.90 25.51 -17.87
C GLU A 784 -1.97 26.16 -18.76
N CYS A 785 -3.23 25.81 -18.52
CA CYS A 785 -4.39 26.36 -19.20
C CYS A 785 -4.99 27.54 -18.43
N LYS A 786 -5.39 28.59 -19.15
CA LYS A 786 -6.14 29.73 -18.61
C LYS A 786 -7.41 29.95 -19.41
N LEU A 787 -8.55 29.80 -18.74
CA LEU A 787 -9.88 29.96 -19.33
C LEU A 787 -10.45 31.33 -18.94
N GLY A 788 -10.99 32.05 -19.92
CA GLY A 788 -11.72 33.30 -19.73
C GLY A 788 -13.18 33.17 -20.15
N LEU A 789 -14.10 33.44 -19.23
CA LEU A 789 -15.54 33.47 -19.47
C LEU A 789 -16.05 34.93 -19.52
N ASN A 790 -17.28 35.12 -19.98
CA ASN A 790 -18.00 36.41 -19.92
C ASN A 790 -18.65 36.67 -18.54
N ASP A 791 -17.94 36.34 -17.46
CA ASP A 791 -18.36 36.58 -16.09
C ASP A 791 -18.51 38.10 -15.82
N ARG A 792 -19.65 38.49 -15.27
CA ARG A 792 -19.99 39.87 -14.93
C ARG A 792 -19.00 40.46 -13.93
N VAL A 793 -18.65 39.72 -12.89
CA VAL A 793 -17.75 40.21 -11.83
C VAL A 793 -16.36 40.49 -12.39
N LEU A 794 -15.82 39.58 -13.21
CA LEU A 794 -14.55 39.76 -13.92
C LEU A 794 -14.57 40.98 -14.86
N LEU A 795 -15.66 41.19 -15.59
CA LEU A 795 -15.80 42.28 -16.56
C LEU A 795 -15.89 43.65 -15.87
N GLU A 796 -16.62 43.72 -14.76
CA GLU A 796 -16.74 44.92 -13.92
C GLU A 796 -15.39 45.27 -13.27
N ALA A 797 -14.65 44.29 -12.75
CA ALA A 797 -13.32 44.49 -12.17
C ALA A 797 -12.27 45.00 -13.18
N GLN A 798 -12.41 44.67 -14.47
CA GLN A 798 -11.52 45.13 -15.54
C GLN A 798 -11.89 46.51 -16.13
N GLY A 799 -12.88 47.21 -15.56
CA GLY A 799 -13.30 48.54 -16.01
C GLY A 799 -13.86 48.58 -17.44
N ARG A 800 -14.26 47.43 -18.00
CA ARG A 800 -14.82 47.35 -19.35
C ARG A 800 -16.32 47.57 -19.27
N ALA A 801 -16.78 48.71 -19.78
CA ALA A 801 -18.22 49.00 -19.92
C ALA A 801 -18.94 47.81 -20.61
N THR A 802 -19.95 47.27 -19.93
CA THR A 802 -20.77 46.11 -20.31
C THR A 802 -21.62 46.42 -21.55
N LYS A 803 -20.99 46.47 -22.74
CA LYS A 803 -21.72 46.42 -24.02
C LYS A 803 -22.07 44.99 -24.44
N GLY A 804 -21.59 43.97 -23.73
CA GLY A 804 -21.89 42.54 -23.97
C GLY A 804 -22.78 41.94 -22.88
N LYS A 805 -23.50 40.85 -23.20
CA LYS A 805 -24.26 40.04 -22.24
C LYS A 805 -23.27 39.35 -21.29
N ALA A 806 -23.10 39.91 -20.10
CA ALA A 806 -22.36 39.28 -19.02
C ALA A 806 -23.27 38.31 -18.27
N ILE A 807 -22.70 37.23 -17.73
CA ILE A 807 -23.43 36.24 -16.94
C ILE A 807 -23.13 36.41 -15.46
N ASP A 808 -24.12 36.14 -14.62
CA ASP A 808 -24.00 36.18 -13.17
C ASP A 808 -23.99 34.74 -12.65
N LEU A 809 -22.81 34.25 -12.26
CA LEU A 809 -22.60 32.88 -11.81
C LEU A 809 -22.75 32.83 -10.28
N GLU A 810 -23.79 32.20 -9.77
CA GLU A 810 -24.08 32.18 -8.33
C GLU A 810 -23.25 31.13 -7.58
N ASP A 811 -23.32 29.88 -8.04
CA ASP A 811 -22.55 28.77 -7.46
C ASP A 811 -21.68 28.18 -8.56
N ILE A 812 -20.38 28.08 -8.28
CA ILE A 812 -19.39 27.50 -9.18
C ILE A 812 -18.60 26.46 -8.39
N LYS A 813 -18.58 25.24 -8.91
CA LYS A 813 -17.74 24.16 -8.40
C LYS A 813 -16.66 23.87 -9.42
N PHE A 814 -15.42 23.84 -8.99
CA PHE A 814 -14.27 23.57 -9.84
C PHE A 814 -13.74 22.17 -9.63
N HIS A 815 -13.12 21.63 -10.67
CA HIS A 815 -12.24 20.48 -10.54
C HIS A 815 -11.01 20.84 -9.69
N GLN A 816 -10.43 19.86 -8.99
CA GLN A 816 -9.23 20.03 -8.16
C GLN A 816 -8.02 20.61 -8.92
N CYS A 817 -8.05 20.56 -10.25
CA CYS A 817 -6.97 21.08 -11.09
C CYS A 817 -6.93 22.62 -11.15
N VAL A 818 -8.00 23.28 -10.73
CA VAL A 818 -8.14 24.74 -10.74
C VAL A 818 -7.53 25.34 -9.49
N ARG A 819 -6.67 26.34 -9.68
CA ARG A 819 -6.04 27.09 -8.59
C ARG A 819 -7.02 28.09 -8.00
N LEU A 820 -7.78 27.67 -6.98
CA LEU A 820 -8.80 28.48 -6.31
C LEU A 820 -8.25 29.83 -5.81
N ALA A 821 -7.05 29.85 -5.23
CA ALA A 821 -6.42 31.08 -4.76
C ALA A 821 -6.21 32.13 -5.88
N ARG A 822 -6.01 31.72 -7.14
CA ARG A 822 -5.94 32.69 -8.26
C ARG A 822 -7.33 33.17 -8.63
N PHE A 823 -8.30 32.27 -8.71
CA PHE A 823 -9.69 32.62 -9.01
C PHE A 823 -10.28 33.60 -7.98
N GLU A 824 -9.98 33.45 -6.70
CA GLU A 824 -10.46 34.36 -5.66
C GLU A 824 -9.84 35.76 -5.78
N ASN A 825 -8.57 35.85 -6.17
CA ASN A 825 -7.84 37.11 -6.30
C ASN A 825 -8.19 37.92 -7.57
N ASP A 826 -8.17 37.27 -8.73
CA ASP A 826 -8.30 37.95 -10.04
C ASP A 826 -9.37 37.36 -10.95
N ARG A 827 -10.20 36.43 -10.44
CA ARG A 827 -11.24 35.70 -11.19
C ARG A 827 -10.69 34.96 -12.42
N THR A 828 -9.38 34.66 -12.47
CA THR A 828 -8.77 33.86 -13.54
C THR A 828 -8.85 32.37 -13.25
N ILE A 829 -9.51 31.62 -14.14
CA ILE A 829 -9.53 30.15 -14.09
C ILE A 829 -8.22 29.63 -14.68
N SER A 830 -7.26 29.28 -13.81
CA SER A 830 -5.93 28.76 -14.17
C SER A 830 -5.76 27.34 -13.65
N PHE A 831 -5.38 26.41 -14.51
CA PHE A 831 -5.33 24.98 -14.17
C PHE A 831 -4.37 24.19 -15.05
N ILE A 832 -3.97 23.01 -14.60
CA ILE A 832 -3.24 22.01 -15.41
C ILE A 832 -4.24 20.88 -15.70
N PRO A 833 -4.70 20.68 -16.95
CA PRO A 833 -5.80 19.76 -17.20
C PRO A 833 -5.40 18.28 -17.09
N PRO A 834 -6.20 17.43 -16.43
CA PRO A 834 -6.10 15.98 -16.58
C PRO A 834 -6.18 15.57 -18.05
N ASP A 835 -5.51 14.48 -18.40
CA ASP A 835 -5.51 13.97 -19.76
C ASP A 835 -6.83 13.25 -20.11
N GLY A 836 -7.32 13.43 -21.34
CA GLY A 836 -8.61 12.88 -21.77
C GLY A 836 -9.82 13.67 -21.29
N ALA A 837 -10.95 12.98 -21.04
CA ALA A 837 -12.23 13.59 -20.67
C ALA A 837 -12.33 13.84 -19.15
N PHE A 838 -12.80 15.03 -18.76
CA PHE A 838 -13.14 15.39 -17.38
C PHE A 838 -14.06 16.63 -17.32
N ASP A 839 -14.74 16.84 -16.20
CA ASP A 839 -15.55 18.04 -15.96
C ASP A 839 -14.69 19.11 -15.28
N LEU A 840 -14.47 20.26 -15.95
CA LEU A 840 -13.62 21.34 -15.45
C LEU A 840 -14.30 22.17 -14.36
N MET A 841 -15.55 22.53 -14.61
CA MET A 841 -16.38 23.25 -13.65
C MET A 841 -17.85 22.97 -13.89
N THR A 842 -18.63 23.00 -12.81
CA THR A 842 -20.09 23.07 -12.86
C THR A 842 -20.52 24.41 -12.30
N TYR A 843 -21.61 24.94 -12.81
CA TYR A 843 -22.16 26.22 -12.38
C TYR A 843 -23.68 26.17 -12.32
N ARG A 844 -24.26 26.95 -11.42
CA ARG A 844 -25.70 27.13 -11.32
C ARG A 844 -26.08 28.59 -11.53
N LEU A 845 -27.21 28.78 -12.20
CA LEU A 845 -27.82 30.08 -12.45
C LEU A 845 -29.28 30.03 -11.99
N SER A 846 -29.70 31.00 -11.18
CA SER A 846 -31.10 31.20 -10.80
C SER A 846 -31.88 32.08 -11.78
N THR A 847 -31.37 32.24 -13.01
CA THR A 847 -32.08 33.01 -14.03
C THR A 847 -33.37 32.29 -14.41
N GLN A 848 -34.52 32.95 -14.24
CA GLN A 848 -35.80 32.39 -14.65
C GLN A 848 -35.85 32.26 -16.18
N VAL A 849 -35.88 31.02 -16.67
CA VAL A 849 -35.94 30.71 -18.09
C VAL A 849 -37.36 30.30 -18.47
N LYS A 850 -37.84 30.80 -19.61
CA LYS A 850 -39.09 30.29 -20.20
C LYS A 850 -38.89 28.84 -20.68
N PRO A 851 -39.91 27.98 -20.51
CA PRO A 851 -39.86 26.60 -21.00
C PRO A 851 -39.54 26.53 -22.50
N LEU A 852 -38.38 25.96 -22.84
CA LEU A 852 -37.92 25.85 -24.24
C LEU A 852 -38.84 24.95 -25.07
N VAL A 853 -39.38 23.89 -24.45
CA VAL A 853 -40.42 23.04 -25.02
C VAL A 853 -41.62 23.09 -24.08
N TRP A 854 -42.69 23.74 -24.51
CA TRP A 854 -43.93 23.82 -23.75
C TRP A 854 -44.88 22.71 -24.19
N VAL A 855 -45.37 21.92 -23.25
CA VAL A 855 -46.30 20.83 -23.52
C VAL A 855 -47.60 21.10 -22.78
N GLU A 856 -48.69 21.16 -23.53
CA GLU A 856 -50.04 21.26 -22.99
C GLU A 856 -50.77 19.94 -23.26
N VAL A 857 -51.33 19.34 -22.23
CA VAL A 857 -52.09 18.09 -22.34
C VAL A 857 -53.51 18.32 -21.87
N GLN A 858 -54.45 17.94 -22.72
CA GLN A 858 -55.87 17.93 -22.41
C GLN A 858 -56.33 16.47 -22.39
N VAL A 859 -56.90 16.06 -21.26
CA VAL A 859 -57.40 14.71 -21.05
C VAL A 859 -58.93 14.76 -20.99
N GLU A 860 -59.58 14.20 -22.00
CA GLU A 860 -61.03 14.07 -22.07
C GLU A 860 -61.43 12.64 -21.69
N ARG A 861 -62.00 12.50 -20.49
CA ARG A 861 -62.50 11.22 -19.99
C ARG A 861 -63.97 11.04 -20.36
N HIS A 862 -64.26 10.04 -21.18
CA HIS A 862 -65.63 9.58 -21.41
C HIS A 862 -65.90 8.40 -20.46
N SER A 863 -66.76 8.62 -19.47
CA SER A 863 -67.08 7.64 -18.43
C SER A 863 -67.40 6.26 -19.00
N LYS A 864 -66.61 5.25 -18.62
CA LYS A 864 -66.78 3.81 -18.95
C LYS A 864 -66.61 3.42 -20.43
N SER A 865 -65.91 4.21 -21.25
CA SER A 865 -65.67 3.85 -22.65
C SER A 865 -64.25 4.12 -23.12
N ARG A 866 -63.79 5.37 -23.01
CA ARG A 866 -62.50 5.78 -23.58
C ARG A 866 -61.92 7.02 -22.90
N VAL A 867 -60.61 7.16 -22.99
CA VAL A 867 -59.88 8.38 -22.68
C VAL A 867 -59.28 8.91 -23.96
N GLU A 868 -59.57 10.16 -24.29
CA GLU A 868 -58.87 10.87 -25.35
C GLU A 868 -57.84 11.81 -24.73
N ILE A 869 -56.60 11.69 -25.19
CA ILE A 869 -55.47 12.53 -24.76
C ILE A 869 -55.02 13.35 -25.96
N LEU A 870 -55.16 14.67 -25.87
CA LEU A 870 -54.66 15.63 -26.85
C LEU A 870 -53.43 16.34 -26.26
N VAL A 871 -52.29 16.16 -26.91
CA VAL A 871 -51.00 16.74 -26.52
C VAL A 871 -50.59 17.77 -27.56
N LYS A 872 -50.33 19.01 -27.14
CA LYS A 872 -49.78 20.08 -27.97
C LYS A 872 -48.39 20.44 -27.47
N ALA A 873 -47.38 20.28 -28.31
CA ALA A 873 -46.01 20.66 -28.01
C ALA A 873 -45.61 21.89 -28.83
N ARG A 874 -45.09 22.92 -28.16
CA ARG A 874 -44.63 24.19 -28.74
C ARG A 874 -43.17 24.45 -28.40
N SER A 875 -42.34 24.72 -29.41
CA SER A 875 -40.94 25.12 -29.19
C SER A 875 -40.82 26.64 -29.02
N GLN A 876 -40.33 27.10 -27.86
CA GLN A 876 -40.19 28.52 -27.50
C GLN A 876 -38.73 29.00 -27.50
N PHE A 877 -37.94 28.57 -28.48
CA PHE A 877 -36.58 29.05 -28.71
C PHE A 877 -36.42 29.62 -30.11
N LYS A 878 -35.24 30.18 -30.42
CA LYS A 878 -34.96 30.87 -31.68
C LYS A 878 -35.23 29.96 -32.88
N GLU A 879 -35.91 30.46 -33.90
CA GLU A 879 -36.27 29.70 -35.11
C GLU A 879 -35.07 29.11 -35.87
N ARG A 880 -33.90 29.75 -35.76
CA ARG A 880 -32.63 29.27 -36.35
C ARG A 880 -32.03 28.05 -35.63
N SER A 881 -32.53 27.74 -34.44
CA SER A 881 -32.09 26.62 -33.62
C SER A 881 -33.13 25.49 -33.74
N THR A 882 -32.66 24.26 -33.60
CA THR A 882 -33.49 23.07 -33.73
C THR A 882 -33.18 22.14 -32.58
N ALA A 883 -34.21 21.67 -31.88
CA ALA A 883 -34.06 20.61 -30.89
C ALA A 883 -34.02 19.25 -31.60
N THR A 884 -33.08 18.41 -31.22
CA THR A 884 -32.89 17.05 -31.73
C THR A 884 -33.31 16.04 -30.67
N ASN A 885 -33.77 14.87 -31.12
CA ASN A 885 -34.14 13.74 -30.27
C ASN A 885 -35.08 14.15 -29.13
N VAL A 886 -36.13 14.90 -29.45
CA VAL A 886 -37.11 15.33 -28.46
C VAL A 886 -37.99 14.13 -28.11
N GLU A 887 -38.07 13.80 -26.83
CA GLU A 887 -38.95 12.76 -26.30
C GLU A 887 -39.89 13.38 -25.26
N ILE A 888 -41.19 13.25 -25.47
CA ILE A 888 -42.22 13.73 -24.55
C ILE A 888 -42.93 12.51 -23.99
N GLU A 889 -42.78 12.30 -22.70
CA GLU A 889 -43.39 11.20 -21.96
C GLU A 889 -44.63 11.72 -21.25
N VAL A 890 -45.79 11.27 -21.72
CA VAL A 890 -47.09 11.66 -21.17
C VAL A 890 -47.63 10.47 -20.38
N PRO A 891 -47.85 10.60 -19.06
CA PRO A 891 -48.37 9.50 -18.26
C PRO A 891 -49.83 9.22 -18.65
N VAL A 892 -50.18 7.95 -18.65
CA VAL A 892 -51.50 7.43 -19.01
C VAL A 892 -52.04 6.54 -17.88
N PRO A 893 -53.35 6.26 -17.82
CA PRO A 893 -53.90 5.36 -16.82
C PRO A 893 -53.31 3.93 -16.93
N TYR A 894 -53.03 3.30 -15.79
CA TYR A 894 -52.46 1.94 -15.72
C TYR A 894 -53.37 0.85 -16.33
N ASP A 895 -54.67 1.12 -16.43
CA ASP A 895 -55.68 0.24 -17.01
C ASP A 895 -55.90 0.50 -18.51
N ALA A 896 -55.13 1.40 -19.12
CA ALA A 896 -55.27 1.75 -20.53
C ALA A 896 -54.78 0.63 -21.45
N THR A 897 -55.60 0.28 -22.44
CA THR A 897 -55.27 -0.79 -23.41
C THR A 897 -55.31 -0.27 -24.86
N ASN A 898 -54.33 -0.71 -25.65
CA ASN A 898 -54.18 -0.49 -27.11
C ASN A 898 -54.67 0.87 -27.64
N PRO A 899 -53.85 1.93 -27.57
CA PRO A 899 -54.26 3.24 -28.08
C PRO A 899 -54.28 3.33 -29.61
N ASP A 900 -55.29 4.03 -30.17
CA ASP A 900 -55.19 4.60 -31.53
C ASP A 900 -54.47 5.95 -31.43
N VAL A 901 -53.26 6.03 -31.99
CA VAL A 901 -52.39 7.21 -31.87
C VAL A 901 -52.19 7.87 -33.23
N ARG A 902 -52.44 9.18 -33.29
CA ARG A 902 -52.21 10.02 -34.47
C ARG A 902 -51.32 11.19 -34.09
N THR A 903 -50.25 11.39 -34.83
CA THR A 903 -49.28 12.46 -34.60
C THR A 903 -49.15 13.33 -35.84
N SER A 904 -48.95 14.64 -35.67
CA SER A 904 -48.65 15.54 -36.79
C SER A 904 -47.21 15.42 -37.26
N MET A 905 -46.31 14.96 -36.39
CA MET A 905 -44.88 14.79 -36.64
C MET A 905 -44.31 13.77 -35.66
N GLY A 906 -43.29 13.02 -36.10
CA GLY A 906 -42.63 12.02 -35.26
C GLY A 906 -43.44 10.72 -35.12
N SER A 907 -43.09 9.93 -34.13
CA SER A 907 -43.73 8.64 -33.83
C SER A 907 -44.03 8.56 -32.34
N ALA A 908 -45.20 8.04 -31.98
CA ALA A 908 -45.57 7.83 -30.59
C ALA A 908 -45.74 6.34 -30.32
N VAL A 909 -45.17 5.89 -29.21
CA VAL A 909 -45.15 4.48 -28.78
C VAL A 909 -45.74 4.42 -27.38
N TYR A 910 -46.67 3.48 -27.18
CA TYR A 910 -47.20 3.18 -25.85
C TYR A 910 -46.20 2.28 -25.11
N ALA A 911 -45.75 2.72 -23.93
CA ALA A 911 -44.81 2.03 -23.06
C ALA A 911 -45.54 1.60 -21.77
N PRO A 912 -46.25 0.46 -21.78
CA PRO A 912 -47.04 -0.02 -20.63
C PRO A 912 -46.18 -0.26 -19.38
N GLU A 913 -44.90 -0.60 -19.53
CA GLU A 913 -43.96 -0.78 -18.42
C GLU A 913 -43.72 0.50 -17.59
N ASN A 914 -44.01 1.67 -18.15
CA ASN A 914 -43.84 2.97 -17.50
C ASN A 914 -45.18 3.70 -17.29
N ASP A 915 -46.32 3.05 -17.57
CA ASP A 915 -47.64 3.69 -17.61
C ASP A 915 -47.64 5.00 -18.43
N ALA A 916 -46.95 5.02 -19.58
CA ALA A 916 -46.72 6.25 -20.33
C ALA A 916 -46.82 6.09 -21.86
N LEU A 917 -47.21 7.18 -22.52
CA LEU A 917 -47.12 7.36 -23.96
C LEU A 917 -45.88 8.20 -24.30
N VAL A 918 -44.94 7.60 -25.02
CA VAL A 918 -43.67 8.24 -25.39
C VAL A 918 -43.74 8.76 -26.81
N TRP A 919 -43.77 10.09 -26.97
CA TRP A 919 -43.77 10.75 -28.26
C TRP A 919 -42.37 11.22 -28.65
N LYS A 920 -41.83 10.64 -29.72
CA LYS A 920 -40.47 10.91 -30.23
C LYS A 920 -40.51 11.78 -31.49
N ILE A 921 -39.83 12.91 -31.44
CA ILE A 921 -39.67 13.87 -32.54
C ILE A 921 -38.18 14.03 -32.82
N ARG A 922 -37.71 13.54 -33.97
CA ARG A 922 -36.27 13.58 -34.33
C ARG A 922 -35.72 14.99 -34.46
N SER A 923 -36.51 15.91 -35.01
CA SER A 923 -36.11 17.29 -35.28
C SER A 923 -37.29 18.22 -35.02
N PHE A 924 -37.12 19.14 -34.06
CA PHE A 924 -38.13 20.09 -33.64
C PHE A 924 -37.56 21.52 -33.76
N PRO A 925 -37.81 22.22 -34.87
CA PRO A 925 -37.34 23.59 -35.07
C PRO A 925 -37.98 24.56 -34.08
N GLY A 926 -37.29 25.65 -33.74
CA GLY A 926 -37.83 26.70 -32.87
C GLY A 926 -39.04 27.43 -33.48
N GLY A 927 -40.02 27.83 -32.65
CA GLY A 927 -41.23 28.52 -33.09
C GLY A 927 -42.26 27.65 -33.81
N LYS A 928 -42.15 26.32 -33.69
CA LYS A 928 -43.09 25.35 -34.28
C LYS A 928 -44.01 24.76 -33.22
N GLU A 929 -45.17 24.30 -33.68
CA GLU A 929 -46.16 23.59 -32.88
C GLU A 929 -46.51 22.28 -33.55
N TYR A 930 -46.51 21.21 -32.77
CA TYR A 930 -46.92 19.88 -33.18
C TYR A 930 -47.99 19.34 -32.23
N MET A 931 -48.81 18.43 -32.73
CA MET A 931 -49.91 17.85 -31.99
C MET A 931 -49.89 16.32 -32.07
N LEU A 932 -50.27 15.70 -30.97
CA LEU A 932 -50.53 14.27 -30.85
C LEU A 932 -51.93 14.08 -30.28
N ARG A 933 -52.68 13.13 -30.85
CA ARG A 933 -53.97 12.67 -30.33
C ARG A 933 -53.89 11.16 -30.11
N ALA A 934 -54.22 10.71 -28.91
CA ALA A 934 -54.29 9.30 -28.57
C ALA A 934 -55.67 8.98 -27.99
N GLU A 935 -56.29 7.90 -28.46
CA GLU A 935 -57.55 7.39 -27.93
C GLU A 935 -57.31 6.02 -27.29
N PHE A 936 -57.51 5.94 -25.97
CA PHE A 936 -57.38 4.72 -25.19
C PHE A 936 -58.74 4.15 -24.84
N ARG A 937 -58.88 2.84 -24.86
CA ARG A 937 -60.08 2.16 -24.36
C ARG A 937 -59.91 1.85 -22.89
N LEU A 938 -60.94 2.15 -22.09
CA LEU A 938 -60.96 1.82 -20.66
C LEU A 938 -61.77 0.53 -20.42
N PRO A 939 -61.37 -0.32 -19.47
CA PRO A 939 -62.17 -1.43 -19.00
C PRO A 939 -63.50 -0.95 -18.40
N THR A 940 -64.56 -1.77 -18.53
CA THR A 940 -65.90 -1.45 -18.00
C THR A 940 -66.00 -1.57 -16.47
N ILE A 941 -65.02 -2.23 -15.84
CA ILE A 941 -64.94 -2.48 -14.39
C ILE A 941 -63.97 -1.46 -13.79
N THR A 942 -64.46 -0.59 -12.92
CA THR A 942 -63.62 0.33 -12.14
C THR A 942 -62.83 -0.47 -11.11
N ALA A 943 -61.51 -0.26 -11.02
CA ALA A 943 -60.78 -0.65 -9.82
C ALA A 943 -61.40 0.07 -8.60
N GLU A 944 -61.48 -0.61 -7.46
CA GLU A 944 -62.13 -0.12 -6.25
C GLU A 944 -61.65 1.29 -5.85
N GLU A 945 -62.60 2.15 -5.46
CA GLU A 945 -62.37 3.50 -4.93
C GLU A 945 -61.47 3.42 -3.68
N GLY A 946 -60.16 3.51 -3.85
CA GLY A 946 -59.24 3.45 -2.70
C GLY A 946 -57.79 3.86 -2.96
N ALA A 947 -57.27 3.69 -4.17
CA ALA A 947 -55.91 4.14 -4.50
C ALA A 947 -55.96 5.54 -5.16
N PRO A 948 -55.34 6.59 -4.58
CA PRO A 948 -55.23 7.87 -5.27
C PRO A 948 -54.44 7.67 -6.57
N GLU A 949 -55.04 8.03 -7.70
CA GLU A 949 -54.37 8.02 -9.01
C GLU A 949 -53.09 8.86 -8.91
N ARG A 950 -51.92 8.22 -8.98
CA ARG A 950 -50.62 8.90 -8.89
C ARG A 950 -50.46 9.72 -10.17
N LYS A 951 -50.84 11.01 -10.13
CA LYS A 951 -50.67 11.94 -11.25
C LYS A 951 -49.18 12.24 -11.44
N ALA A 952 -48.48 11.38 -12.18
CA ALA A 952 -47.11 11.64 -12.59
C ALA A 952 -47.05 12.91 -13.48
N PRO A 953 -45.96 13.71 -13.40
CA PRO A 953 -45.77 14.83 -14.32
C PRO A 953 -45.38 14.34 -15.72
N ILE A 954 -45.64 15.18 -16.72
CA ILE A 954 -45.10 15.01 -18.08
C ILE A 954 -43.60 15.26 -18.02
N ARG A 955 -42.80 14.36 -18.57
CA ARG A 955 -41.35 14.53 -18.69
C ARG A 955 -40.98 14.84 -20.13
N VAL A 956 -40.07 15.79 -20.33
CA VAL A 956 -39.58 16.13 -21.67
C VAL A 956 -38.06 16.02 -21.70
N LYS A 957 -37.55 15.27 -22.67
CA LYS A 957 -36.13 15.21 -23.00
C LYS A 957 -35.92 15.90 -24.34
N PHE A 958 -34.87 16.71 -24.45
CA PHE A 958 -34.46 17.34 -25.69
C PHE A 958 -32.98 17.71 -25.64
N GLU A 959 -32.38 17.89 -26.81
CA GLU A 959 -31.03 18.46 -26.97
C GLU A 959 -31.08 19.56 -28.02
N ILE A 960 -30.50 20.73 -27.74
CA ILE A 960 -30.40 21.86 -28.67
C ILE A 960 -28.91 22.17 -28.85
N PRO A 961 -28.30 21.76 -29.98
CA PRO A 961 -26.91 22.06 -30.25
C PRO A 961 -26.72 23.54 -30.65
N TYR A 962 -25.53 24.06 -30.39
CA TYR A 962 -25.10 25.44 -30.64
C TYR A 962 -25.98 26.51 -29.98
N PHE A 963 -26.58 26.17 -28.84
CA PHE A 963 -27.48 27.04 -28.09
C PHE A 963 -27.05 27.10 -26.62
N THR A 964 -27.12 28.29 -26.05
CA THR A 964 -27.01 28.53 -24.61
C THR A 964 -28.21 29.34 -24.16
N VAL A 965 -28.74 28.96 -23.02
CA VAL A 965 -29.84 29.61 -22.33
C VAL A 965 -29.31 30.75 -21.47
N SER A 966 -28.21 30.52 -20.76
CA SER A 966 -27.58 31.54 -19.92
C SER A 966 -26.93 32.67 -20.71
N GLY A 967 -26.51 32.40 -21.95
CA GLY A 967 -25.64 33.28 -22.71
C GLY A 967 -24.17 33.22 -22.29
N ILE A 968 -23.74 32.18 -21.58
CA ILE A 968 -22.32 31.91 -21.31
C ILE A 968 -21.53 31.81 -22.61
N GLN A 969 -20.33 32.39 -22.60
CA GLN A 969 -19.42 32.42 -23.73
C GLN A 969 -17.98 32.25 -23.26
N VAL A 970 -17.28 31.33 -23.91
CA VAL A 970 -15.84 31.16 -23.75
C VAL A 970 -15.13 32.23 -24.57
N ARG A 971 -14.52 33.20 -23.89
CA ARG A 971 -13.84 34.34 -24.53
C ARG A 971 -12.46 33.94 -25.06
N TYR A 972 -11.73 33.16 -24.28
CA TYR A 972 -10.44 32.61 -24.67
C TYR A 972 -10.11 31.36 -23.85
N LEU A 973 -9.32 30.48 -24.45
CA LEU A 973 -8.60 29.42 -23.76
C LEU A 973 -7.12 29.55 -24.15
N LYS A 974 -6.28 29.98 -23.21
CA LYS A 974 -4.84 30.08 -23.42
C LYS A 974 -4.18 28.81 -22.92
N ILE A 975 -3.30 28.23 -23.72
CA ILE A 975 -2.55 27.03 -23.40
C ILE A 975 -1.08 27.43 -23.37
N ILE A 976 -0.43 27.26 -22.22
CA ILE A 976 0.96 27.69 -21.98
C ILE A 976 1.77 26.44 -21.65
N GLU A 977 2.75 26.14 -22.49
CA GLU A 977 3.64 24.98 -22.31
C GLU A 977 5.09 25.40 -22.60
N LYS A 978 6.06 24.83 -21.86
CA LYS A 978 7.49 25.16 -21.99
C LYS A 978 8.04 24.85 -23.39
N SER A 979 7.50 23.82 -24.04
CA SER A 979 7.86 23.43 -25.40
C SER A 979 7.26 24.34 -26.50
N GLY A 980 6.29 25.20 -26.15
CA GLY A 980 5.75 26.23 -27.04
C GLY A 980 4.98 25.71 -28.25
N TYR A 981 4.41 24.50 -28.21
CA TYR A 981 3.59 24.01 -29.32
C TYR A 981 2.28 24.81 -29.46
N GLN A 982 1.75 24.86 -30.68
CA GLN A 982 0.44 25.41 -30.94
C GLN A 982 -0.63 24.33 -30.72
N ALA A 983 -1.60 24.60 -29.85
CA ALA A 983 -2.76 23.75 -29.62
C ALA A 983 -4.01 24.35 -30.28
N LEU A 984 -4.95 23.47 -30.67
CA LEU A 984 -6.22 23.84 -31.30
C LEU A 984 -7.38 23.68 -30.32
N PRO A 985 -7.92 24.78 -29.76
CA PRO A 985 -9.10 24.73 -28.91
C PRO A 985 -10.39 24.75 -29.75
N TRP A 986 -11.29 23.82 -29.46
CA TRP A 986 -12.64 23.73 -30.00
C TRP A 986 -13.65 23.97 -28.88
N VAL A 987 -14.72 24.69 -29.19
CA VAL A 987 -15.83 24.89 -28.26
C VAL A 987 -17.15 24.58 -28.93
N ARG A 988 -18.01 23.82 -28.26
CA ARG A 988 -19.41 23.66 -28.65
C ARG A 988 -20.32 23.92 -27.44
N TYR A 989 -21.52 24.38 -27.76
CA TYR A 989 -22.54 24.72 -26.77
C TYR A 989 -23.73 23.80 -26.97
N ILE A 990 -24.23 23.19 -25.90
CA ILE A 990 -25.34 22.24 -25.94
C ILE A 990 -26.27 22.59 -24.79
N THR A 991 -27.55 22.75 -25.09
CA THR A 991 -28.59 22.85 -24.06
C THR A 991 -29.41 21.57 -24.07
N MET A 992 -29.61 20.96 -22.91
CA MET A 992 -30.42 19.76 -22.73
C MET A 992 -31.46 19.94 -21.64
N ALA A 993 -32.46 19.08 -21.64
CA ALA A 993 -33.40 18.97 -20.53
C ALA A 993 -32.73 18.29 -19.32
N GLY A 994 -32.83 18.90 -18.14
CA GLY A 994 -32.53 18.26 -16.87
C GLY A 994 -33.80 17.66 -16.25
N GLU A 995 -34.14 18.07 -15.03
CA GLU A 995 -35.45 17.83 -14.41
C GLU A 995 -36.50 18.71 -15.09
N TYR A 996 -37.07 18.24 -16.20
CA TYR A 996 -38.02 18.99 -17.01
C TYR A 996 -39.42 18.38 -16.91
N GLU A 997 -40.19 18.86 -15.94
CA GLU A 997 -41.46 18.30 -15.50
C GLU A 997 -42.60 19.31 -15.62
N LEU A 998 -43.70 18.89 -16.26
CA LEU A 998 -44.94 19.66 -16.33
C LEU A 998 -46.06 18.86 -15.68
N ARG A 999 -46.59 19.34 -14.55
CA ARG A 999 -47.69 18.66 -13.86
C ARG A 999 -48.98 18.79 -14.67
N LEU A 1000 -49.67 17.66 -14.83
CA LEU A 1000 -50.97 17.60 -15.47
C LEU A 1000 -52.03 18.36 -14.66
N ILE A 1001 -53.03 18.90 -15.37
CA ILE A 1001 -54.22 19.52 -14.78
C ILE A 1001 -55.07 18.47 -14.05
#